data_AF-A0A3P1ZXG1-F1
#
_entry.id   AF-A0A3P1ZXG1-F1
#
_cell.length_a   1.000
_cell.length_b   1.000
_cell.length_c   1.000
_cell.angle_alpha   90.00
_cell.angle_beta   90.00
_cell.angle_gamma   90.00
#
_symmetry.space_group_name_H-M   'P 1'
#
loop_
_entity.id
_entity.type
_entity.pdbx_description
1 polymer ?
#
loop_
_entity_poly.entity_id
_entity_poly.type
_entity_poly.pdbx_seq_one_letter_code
_entity_poly.pdbx_strand_id
1 'polypeptide(L)'
;MKKLLDSAVCAALRLAVLACLLLALPAGAVAANGPLVLVLPFQVNAGPEMPHASRDVPQAIADQLQSRGMRVVPMSSARQLLRSRGESVDIAAARSLGRQAGAQLVVYGRFNQLGEGFSLDTRLVPVQQGEAVPVGFDRSSLLALPECAGALAGRAAEMVGAQPAAPAVDAAGTSLVPMGAPVAARGGLSDVQVRGMNVLDPDTVLMRMTIRRGDTPDAGAINEEVKRIWEMGYFSDVRAHMEGNVLVFTLVEKPRIDNIVVEGSREIDSDDVLAAMGTKTGSVLNEQMLADDLQKIAELYRKEGYYLAKADYRLEDRHGGRGAVLVIRVDEGNKLYIREVKVDGLEKINRGDLDKYMALKSRGIFSWLTGTGVLKEEYLERDANAIAAYALNEGYVDVQVGAPVVDYKEDGIYVTFPVHEGERHAVRNVVFAGDVIDSEDKMLEIIQMDDWKKSEDHFSLTVMQEDSKRLTDYYADYGYAFAEVDTKIVKAEDGSPQVDVGYVITKKHKTFIRRLSVEGNTKTRDNVILREMRLGDGDMYEGAKLRRSSERLNRLRYFSAVDMELIPTGQEDEVDLKIKVKESNTGAIMGGVGYSSYYDVGVSASIMERNLFGRGYWLQLQGFFSWRRTSGVLSFTNPRIYDTELSVGNDFYYTHDYWDSFTKDTLGDTIRLAYPLGEYSSVGVAYRLERYNLYDVDDDTSPYIRDYEGINWTSALSARFLRDTTDVKERPTKGTITRLWVEYGGGGLGGTDNFVKAVADWQGFWSAAPQHTLHLRARLGGVFQNTGDKVPVFERFWVGGMDTIRGYAYSDISPRDEKYGGDHIGGDRMGVVNLEYIWTFQKELGLAIVPFVDAGFNIDSKTMGREWEKYLVYSAGLELRWRSPMGDLRIAYGIPLVQDYDKERESGRIEFSMGQFF
;
A
#
# COMPACT_ATOMS: atom_id res chain seq x y z
N MET A 1 5.71 -20.45 -38.10
CA MET A 1 5.36 -19.45 -37.07
C MET A 1 5.21 -18.01 -37.59
N LYS A 2 6.12 -17.46 -38.41
CA LYS A 2 6.01 -16.07 -38.95
C LYS A 2 4.66 -15.74 -39.63
N LYS A 3 4.13 -16.65 -40.46
CA LYS A 3 2.83 -16.48 -41.15
C LYS A 3 1.59 -16.52 -40.23
N LEU A 4 1.69 -17.10 -39.04
CA LEU A 4 0.59 -17.13 -38.06
C LEU A 4 0.54 -15.84 -37.24
N LEU A 5 1.71 -15.28 -36.89
CA LEU A 5 1.82 -13.96 -36.24
C LEU A 5 1.33 -12.82 -37.15
N ASP A 6 1.66 -12.85 -38.44
CA ASP A 6 1.21 -11.80 -39.38
C ASP A 6 -0.32 -11.78 -39.55
N SER A 7 -1.01 -12.92 -39.41
CA SER A 7 -2.47 -12.98 -39.53
C SER A 7 -3.21 -12.45 -38.30
N ALA A 8 -2.64 -12.62 -37.10
CA ALA A 8 -3.22 -12.14 -35.85
C ALA A 8 -3.07 -10.62 -35.69
N VAL A 9 -1.93 -10.06 -36.11
CA VAL A 9 -1.68 -8.60 -36.08
C VAL A 9 -2.54 -7.86 -37.12
N CYS A 10 -2.78 -8.47 -38.29
CA CYS A 10 -3.63 -7.87 -39.33
C CYS A 10 -5.14 -7.93 -38.97
N ALA A 11 -5.57 -8.94 -38.19
CA ALA A 11 -6.94 -9.03 -37.69
C ALA A 11 -7.21 -8.01 -36.56
N ALA A 12 -6.23 -7.75 -35.68
CA ALA A 12 -6.33 -6.74 -34.63
C ALA A 12 -6.39 -5.30 -35.19
N LEU A 13 -5.63 -5.00 -36.25
CA LEU A 13 -5.69 -3.68 -36.91
C LEU A 13 -6.98 -3.44 -37.71
N ARG A 14 -7.59 -4.49 -38.26
CA ARG A 14 -8.87 -4.36 -39.01
C ARG A 14 -10.07 -4.14 -38.09
N LEU A 15 -10.03 -4.63 -36.84
CA LEU A 15 -11.06 -4.33 -35.83
C LEU A 15 -10.94 -2.90 -35.27
N ALA A 16 -9.72 -2.34 -35.19
CA ALA A 16 -9.49 -0.95 -34.76
C ALA A 16 -9.94 0.08 -35.82
N VAL A 17 -9.87 -0.26 -37.11
CA VAL A 17 -10.28 0.63 -38.22
C VAL A 17 -11.79 0.54 -38.51
N LEU A 18 -12.45 -0.58 -38.19
CA LEU A 18 -13.91 -0.71 -38.30
C LEU A 18 -14.68 0.03 -37.19
N ALA A 19 -14.04 0.32 -36.06
CA ALA A 19 -14.59 1.13 -34.97
C ALA A 19 -14.53 2.65 -35.23
N CYS A 20 -13.77 3.09 -36.24
CA CYS A 20 -13.62 4.51 -36.60
C CYS A 20 -14.48 4.98 -37.79
N LEU A 21 -15.39 4.14 -38.31
CA LEU A 21 -16.13 4.42 -39.55
C LEU A 21 -17.66 4.34 -39.43
N LEU A 22 -18.22 4.45 -38.21
CA LEU A 22 -19.67 4.40 -37.96
C LEU A 22 -20.28 5.66 -37.31
N LEU A 23 -19.67 6.84 -37.49
CA LEU A 23 -20.28 8.11 -37.09
C LEU A 23 -20.11 9.19 -38.16
N ALA A 24 -20.87 9.07 -39.25
CA ALA A 24 -21.10 10.17 -40.19
C ALA A 24 -22.48 10.04 -40.85
N LEU A 25 -23.51 10.62 -40.23
CA LEU A 25 -24.79 10.97 -40.85
C LEU A 25 -25.27 12.33 -40.29
N PRO A 26 -26.05 13.10 -41.06
CA PRO A 26 -26.00 14.55 -41.06
C PRO A 26 -26.79 15.20 -39.91
N ALA A 27 -26.29 16.34 -39.44
CA ALA A 27 -26.98 17.22 -38.51
C ALA A 27 -28.27 17.77 -39.15
N GLY A 28 -29.41 17.27 -38.70
CA GLY A 28 -30.70 17.91 -38.92
C GLY A 28 -30.84 19.13 -38.01
N ALA A 29 -31.12 20.29 -38.60
CA ALA A 29 -31.48 21.49 -37.86
C ALA A 29 -32.82 21.29 -37.14
N VAL A 30 -32.82 21.36 -35.81
CA VAL A 30 -34.04 21.46 -34.99
C VAL A 30 -33.84 22.49 -33.87
N ALA A 31 -34.70 23.50 -33.92
CA ALA A 31 -35.08 24.55 -32.97
C ALA A 31 -34.37 24.69 -31.60
N ALA A 32 -33.99 25.95 -31.35
CA ALA A 32 -33.60 26.56 -30.08
C ALA A 32 -34.42 26.11 -28.85
N ASN A 33 -33.83 25.28 -28.00
CA ASN A 33 -34.06 25.21 -26.55
C ASN A 33 -33.08 24.18 -25.93
N GLY A 34 -32.15 24.63 -25.09
CA GLY A 34 -31.20 23.75 -24.40
C GLY A 34 -31.88 22.73 -23.46
N PRO A 35 -31.24 21.59 -23.15
CA PRO A 35 -31.84 20.54 -22.34
C PRO A 35 -32.20 21.03 -20.93
N LEU A 36 -33.38 20.64 -20.45
CA LEU A 36 -33.91 21.05 -19.14
C LEU A 36 -33.37 20.14 -18.02
N VAL A 37 -32.78 20.73 -17.00
CA VAL A 37 -32.19 20.05 -15.84
C VAL A 37 -32.92 20.46 -14.56
N LEU A 38 -33.25 19.48 -13.72
CA LEU A 38 -33.84 19.70 -12.41
C LEU A 38 -32.76 19.58 -11.33
N VAL A 39 -32.40 20.69 -10.70
CA VAL A 39 -31.53 20.69 -9.51
C VAL A 39 -32.42 20.64 -8.27
N LEU A 40 -32.32 19.58 -7.49
CA LEU A 40 -33.04 19.44 -6.22
C LEU A 40 -32.29 20.15 -5.09
N PRO A 41 -32.99 20.56 -4.02
CA PRO A 41 -32.35 21.03 -2.79
C PRO A 41 -31.34 20.00 -2.27
N PHE A 42 -30.15 20.48 -1.91
CA PHE A 42 -29.10 19.64 -1.33
C PHE A 42 -29.32 19.44 0.16
N GLN A 43 -28.96 18.27 0.68
CA GLN A 43 -28.83 18.08 2.12
C GLN A 43 -27.52 18.74 2.55
N VAL A 44 -27.61 19.80 3.35
CA VAL A 44 -26.46 20.62 3.72
C VAL A 44 -26.20 20.49 5.21
N ASN A 45 -24.98 20.07 5.55
CA ASN A 45 -24.42 20.14 6.90
C ASN A 45 -23.26 21.15 6.88
N ALA A 46 -23.55 22.42 7.17
CA ALA A 46 -22.59 23.51 7.09
C ALA A 46 -22.51 24.27 8.42
N GLY A 47 -21.34 24.80 8.73
CA GLY A 47 -21.11 25.60 9.93
C GLY A 47 -21.71 27.00 9.84
N PRO A 48 -21.61 27.82 10.90
CA PRO A 48 -22.14 29.19 10.93
C PRO A 48 -21.54 30.13 9.88
N GLU A 49 -20.44 29.73 9.24
CA GLU A 49 -19.74 30.50 8.20
C GLU A 49 -20.42 30.44 6.82
N MET A 50 -21.26 29.42 6.57
CA MET A 50 -22.13 29.36 5.39
C MET A 50 -23.61 29.18 5.78
N PRO A 51 -24.23 30.20 6.41
CA PRO A 51 -25.61 30.13 6.90
C PRO A 51 -26.66 29.96 5.78
N HIS A 52 -26.23 30.13 4.52
CA HIS A 52 -27.08 30.05 3.34
C HIS A 52 -26.67 28.93 2.36
N ALA A 53 -25.80 27.99 2.75
CA ALA A 53 -25.32 26.93 1.86
C ALA A 53 -26.44 26.08 1.21
N SER A 54 -27.57 25.87 1.92
CA SER A 54 -28.76 25.19 1.38
C SER A 54 -29.44 25.91 0.21
N ARG A 55 -29.15 27.20 0.03
CA ARG A 55 -29.55 28.01 -1.12
C ARG A 55 -28.39 28.18 -2.11
N ASP A 56 -27.22 28.51 -1.60
CA ASP A 56 -26.10 28.99 -2.42
C ASP A 56 -25.44 27.84 -3.20
N VAL A 57 -25.35 26.63 -2.63
CA VAL A 57 -24.77 25.45 -3.33
C VAL A 57 -25.62 25.02 -4.53
N PRO A 58 -26.95 24.78 -4.40
CA PRO A 58 -27.78 24.47 -5.55
C PRO A 58 -27.82 25.60 -6.60
N GLN A 59 -27.73 26.86 -6.15
CA GLN A 59 -27.72 28.02 -7.06
C GLN A 59 -26.43 28.10 -7.87
N ALA A 60 -25.26 27.91 -7.25
CA ALA A 60 -23.99 27.88 -7.97
C ALA A 60 -23.94 26.77 -9.04
N ILE A 61 -24.51 25.60 -8.73
CA ILE A 61 -24.65 24.50 -9.71
C ILE A 61 -25.61 24.92 -10.85
N ALA A 62 -26.74 25.54 -10.52
CA ALA A 62 -27.70 26.02 -11.51
C ALA A 62 -27.08 27.07 -12.46
N ASP A 63 -26.32 28.02 -11.92
CA ASP A 63 -25.67 29.08 -12.69
C ASP A 63 -24.62 28.50 -13.66
N GLN A 64 -23.84 27.51 -13.21
CA GLN A 64 -22.87 26.79 -14.07
C GLN A 64 -23.53 25.90 -15.13
N LEU A 65 -24.71 25.34 -14.84
CA LEU A 65 -25.49 24.61 -15.84
C LEU A 65 -26.02 25.57 -16.91
N GLN A 66 -26.52 26.74 -16.49
CA GLN A 66 -27.02 27.78 -17.40
C GLN A 66 -25.93 28.36 -18.28
N SER A 67 -24.73 28.64 -17.74
CA SER A 67 -23.58 29.12 -18.51
C SER A 67 -23.13 28.13 -19.61
N ARG A 68 -23.46 26.84 -19.44
CA ARG A 68 -23.21 25.77 -20.43
C ARG A 68 -24.41 25.47 -21.34
N GLY A 69 -25.38 26.38 -21.42
CA GLY A 69 -26.50 26.29 -22.37
C GLY A 69 -27.63 25.35 -21.94
N MET A 70 -27.66 24.88 -20.68
CA MET A 70 -28.77 24.10 -20.14
C MET A 70 -29.84 25.01 -19.52
N ARG A 71 -31.10 24.62 -19.62
CA ARG A 71 -32.19 25.29 -18.91
C ARG A 71 -32.32 24.64 -17.54
N VAL A 72 -32.47 25.43 -16.47
CA VAL A 72 -32.65 24.89 -15.11
C VAL A 72 -34.05 25.18 -14.61
N VAL A 73 -34.69 24.17 -14.03
CA VAL A 73 -36.01 24.33 -13.38
C VAL A 73 -35.86 25.30 -12.20
N PRO A 74 -36.71 26.34 -12.07
CA PRO A 74 -36.64 27.28 -10.96
C PRO A 74 -36.66 26.58 -9.59
N MET A 75 -35.79 27.00 -8.68
CA MET A 75 -35.62 26.35 -7.37
C MET A 75 -36.90 26.37 -6.51
N SER A 76 -37.79 27.35 -6.70
CA SER A 76 -39.12 27.38 -6.08
C SER A 76 -40.00 26.20 -6.52
N SER A 77 -40.00 25.89 -7.82
CA SER A 77 -40.70 24.73 -8.39
C SER A 77 -40.07 23.42 -7.95
N ALA A 78 -38.73 23.33 -7.92
CA ALA A 78 -38.02 22.14 -7.43
C ALA A 78 -38.35 21.83 -5.95
N ARG A 79 -38.42 22.86 -5.09
CA ARG A 79 -38.84 22.72 -3.68
C ARG A 79 -40.30 22.31 -3.54
N GLN A 80 -41.19 22.83 -4.38
CA GLN A 80 -42.60 22.45 -4.38
C GLN A 80 -42.79 20.99 -4.79
N LEU A 81 -42.06 20.53 -5.80
CA LEU A 81 -42.05 19.13 -6.24
C LEU A 81 -41.55 18.20 -5.12
N LEU A 82 -40.48 18.57 -4.41
CA LEU A 82 -39.92 17.76 -3.32
C LEU A 82 -40.84 17.68 -2.09
N ARG A 83 -41.51 18.79 -1.72
CA ARG A 83 -42.45 18.84 -0.57
C ARG A 83 -43.63 17.87 -0.73
N SER A 84 -43.95 17.45 -1.95
CA SER A 84 -45.05 16.50 -2.20
C SER A 84 -44.74 15.05 -1.80
N ARG A 85 -43.50 14.73 -1.38
CA ARG A 85 -43.04 13.33 -1.32
C ARG A 85 -42.15 12.88 -0.15
N GLY A 86 -41.83 13.74 0.82
CA GLY A 86 -41.00 13.37 1.99
C GLY A 86 -39.48 13.47 1.75
N GLU A 87 -38.69 13.32 2.82
CA GLU A 87 -37.32 13.86 2.94
C GLU A 87 -36.19 13.06 2.25
N SER A 88 -36.40 11.81 1.81
CA SER A 88 -35.36 11.01 1.15
C SER A 88 -35.59 10.86 -0.35
N VAL A 89 -34.58 11.23 -1.15
CA VAL A 89 -34.61 11.12 -2.62
C VAL A 89 -33.76 9.92 -3.04
N ASP A 90 -34.42 8.80 -3.38
CA ASP A 90 -33.78 7.68 -4.07
C ASP A 90 -33.76 7.89 -5.61
N ILE A 91 -33.12 6.99 -6.35
CA ILE A 91 -32.96 7.12 -7.82
C ILE A 91 -34.34 7.03 -8.52
N ALA A 92 -35.23 6.16 -8.05
CA ALA A 92 -36.58 6.03 -8.59
C ALA A 92 -37.36 7.34 -8.38
N ALA A 93 -37.12 7.99 -7.24
CA ALA A 93 -37.75 9.24 -6.88
C ALA A 93 -37.21 10.42 -7.67
N ALA A 94 -35.90 10.50 -7.85
CA ALA A 94 -35.27 11.48 -8.73
C ALA A 94 -35.84 11.37 -10.16
N ARG A 95 -35.95 10.16 -10.72
CA ARG A 95 -36.53 9.97 -12.07
C ARG A 95 -37.98 10.40 -12.19
N SER A 96 -38.82 10.13 -11.18
CA SER A 96 -40.21 10.58 -11.24
C SER A 96 -40.36 12.10 -11.07
N LEU A 97 -39.54 12.72 -10.20
CA LEU A 97 -39.51 14.18 -10.03
C LEU A 97 -39.02 14.85 -11.33
N GLY A 98 -38.01 14.26 -11.98
CA GLY A 98 -37.55 14.68 -13.30
C GLY A 98 -38.66 14.60 -14.35
N ARG A 99 -39.42 13.50 -14.40
CA ARG A 99 -40.59 13.36 -15.32
C ARG A 99 -41.67 14.41 -15.05
N GLN A 100 -41.98 14.68 -13.79
CA GLN A 100 -42.96 15.72 -13.40
C GLN A 100 -42.49 17.13 -13.76
N ALA A 101 -41.20 17.40 -13.65
CA ALA A 101 -40.60 18.68 -14.01
C ALA A 101 -40.34 18.83 -15.53
N GLY A 102 -40.56 17.78 -16.32
CA GLY A 102 -40.19 17.74 -17.74
C GLY A 102 -38.67 17.80 -17.98
N ALA A 103 -37.86 17.51 -16.95
CA ALA A 103 -36.41 17.54 -17.03
C ALA A 103 -35.85 16.27 -17.71
N GLN A 104 -34.71 16.40 -18.36
CA GLN A 104 -33.97 15.29 -18.96
C GLN A 104 -32.94 14.69 -18.00
N LEU A 105 -32.45 15.51 -17.05
CA LEU A 105 -31.48 15.14 -16.03
C LEU A 105 -31.90 15.72 -14.67
N VAL A 106 -31.69 14.95 -13.60
CA VAL A 106 -31.87 15.41 -12.22
C VAL A 106 -30.54 15.41 -11.48
N VAL A 107 -30.26 16.50 -10.78
CA VAL A 107 -29.07 16.66 -9.92
C VAL A 107 -29.52 16.76 -8.48
N TYR A 108 -29.00 15.89 -7.62
CA TYR A 108 -29.24 15.96 -6.18
C TYR A 108 -28.02 15.42 -5.42
N GLY A 109 -27.87 15.82 -4.16
CA GLY A 109 -26.68 15.48 -3.41
C GLY A 109 -26.65 15.99 -1.98
N ARG A 110 -25.49 15.78 -1.35
CA ARG A 110 -25.14 16.26 -0.01
C ARG A 110 -23.95 17.20 -0.09
N PHE A 111 -23.94 18.19 0.80
CA PHE A 111 -22.81 19.09 1.00
C PHE A 111 -22.47 19.10 2.49
N ASN A 112 -21.24 18.77 2.85
CA ASN A 112 -20.76 18.82 4.24
C ASN A 112 -19.56 19.75 4.31
N GLN A 113 -19.61 20.76 5.19
CA GLN A 113 -18.46 21.60 5.49
C GLN A 113 -17.59 20.93 6.57
N LEU A 114 -16.28 20.85 6.34
CA LEU A 114 -15.30 20.27 7.24
C LEU A 114 -14.18 21.30 7.46
N GLY A 115 -14.30 22.09 8.53
CA GLY A 115 -13.40 23.23 8.77
C GLY A 115 -13.50 24.27 7.65
N GLU A 116 -12.36 24.64 7.07
CA GLU A 116 -12.27 25.54 5.91
C GLU A 116 -12.58 24.85 4.57
N GLY A 117 -12.66 23.51 4.56
CA GLY A 117 -12.95 22.67 3.41
C GLY A 117 -14.39 22.16 3.34
N PHE A 118 -14.70 21.40 2.29
CA PHE A 118 -16.01 20.76 2.10
C PHE A 118 -15.93 19.46 1.30
N SER A 119 -16.91 18.58 1.54
CA SER A 119 -17.25 17.48 0.66
C SER A 119 -18.60 17.72 -0.02
N LEU A 120 -18.66 17.45 -1.33
CA LEU A 120 -19.85 17.61 -2.18
C LEU A 120 -20.11 16.30 -2.92
N ASP A 121 -21.10 15.54 -2.44
CA ASP A 121 -21.49 14.25 -3.00
C ASP A 121 -22.75 14.40 -3.83
N THR A 122 -22.65 14.28 -5.15
CA THR A 122 -23.76 14.48 -6.08
C THR A 122 -24.07 13.24 -6.90
N ARG A 123 -25.30 13.16 -7.39
CA ARG A 123 -25.72 12.17 -8.38
C ARG A 123 -26.43 12.88 -9.53
N LEU A 124 -25.98 12.55 -10.74
CA LEU A 124 -26.61 12.93 -12.00
C LEU A 124 -27.49 11.77 -12.46
N VAL A 125 -28.81 11.97 -12.53
CA VAL A 125 -29.78 10.93 -12.85
C VAL A 125 -30.49 11.24 -14.17
N PRO A 126 -30.21 10.48 -15.25
CA PRO A 126 -30.99 10.54 -16.49
C PRO A 126 -32.45 10.14 -16.24
N VAL A 127 -33.39 10.94 -16.75
CA VAL A 127 -34.83 10.76 -16.49
C VAL A 127 -35.45 9.65 -17.33
N GLN A 128 -35.00 9.45 -18.57
CA GLN A 128 -35.57 8.46 -19.50
C GLN A 128 -34.83 7.12 -19.47
N GLN A 129 -33.53 7.09 -19.77
CA GLN A 129 -32.68 5.90 -19.77
C GLN A 129 -31.22 6.28 -19.44
N GLY A 130 -30.49 5.41 -18.73
CA GLY A 130 -29.11 5.62 -18.30
C GLY A 130 -28.87 5.38 -16.81
N GLU A 131 -27.66 4.96 -16.44
CA GLU A 131 -27.25 4.79 -15.05
C GLU A 131 -27.08 6.14 -14.35
N ALA A 132 -27.38 6.18 -13.05
CA ALA A 132 -27.11 7.36 -12.23
C ALA A 132 -25.60 7.47 -12.00
N VAL A 133 -25.01 8.60 -12.35
CA VAL A 133 -23.56 8.83 -12.24
C VAL A 133 -23.27 9.57 -10.94
N PRO A 134 -22.53 8.98 -9.98
CA PRO A 134 -22.05 9.70 -8.81
C PRO A 134 -20.90 10.63 -9.20
N VAL A 135 -20.93 11.86 -8.69
CA VAL A 135 -19.86 12.85 -8.84
C VAL A 135 -19.59 13.44 -7.45
N GLY A 136 -18.45 13.08 -6.88
CA GLY A 136 -18.01 13.52 -5.55
C GLY A 136 -16.81 14.46 -5.64
N PHE A 137 -16.76 15.47 -4.77
CA PHE A 137 -15.60 16.35 -4.61
C PHE A 137 -15.25 16.46 -3.13
N ASP A 138 -13.94 16.43 -2.85
CA ASP A 138 -13.38 16.79 -1.55
C ASP A 138 -12.36 17.90 -1.79
N ARG A 139 -12.50 19.01 -1.06
CA ARG A 139 -11.68 20.21 -1.22
C ARG A 139 -11.36 20.80 0.15
N SER A 140 -10.10 21.17 0.35
CA SER A 140 -9.62 21.82 1.58
C SER A 140 -10.04 23.28 1.72
N SER A 141 -10.70 23.87 0.69
CA SER A 141 -11.14 25.27 0.71
C SER A 141 -12.50 25.46 0.03
N LEU A 142 -13.36 26.27 0.66
CA LEU A 142 -14.64 26.72 0.10
C LEU A 142 -14.50 27.53 -1.21
N LEU A 143 -13.33 28.13 -1.48
CA LEU A 143 -13.05 28.85 -2.72
C LEU A 143 -13.09 27.95 -3.96
N ALA A 144 -12.96 26.63 -3.78
CA ALA A 144 -13.03 25.65 -4.87
C ALA A 144 -14.47 25.29 -5.29
N LEU A 145 -15.51 25.77 -4.58
CA LEU A 145 -16.90 25.45 -4.87
C LEU A 145 -17.35 25.81 -6.31
N PRO A 146 -16.98 26.99 -6.89
CA PRO A 146 -17.32 27.31 -8.28
C PRO A 146 -16.67 26.36 -9.29
N GLU A 147 -15.44 25.92 -9.04
CA GLU A 147 -14.73 24.95 -9.87
C GLU A 147 -15.44 23.59 -9.85
N CYS A 148 -15.81 23.10 -8.65
CA CYS A 148 -16.58 21.86 -8.49
C CYS A 148 -17.95 21.94 -9.17
N ALA A 149 -18.66 23.06 -9.04
CA ALA A 149 -19.92 23.30 -9.74
C ALA A 149 -19.72 23.31 -11.27
N GLY A 150 -18.63 23.91 -11.77
CA GLY A 150 -18.26 23.92 -13.19
C GLY A 150 -17.92 22.54 -13.74
N ALA A 151 -17.21 21.71 -12.96
CA ALA A 151 -16.91 20.32 -13.32
C ALA A 151 -18.18 19.45 -13.33
N LEU A 152 -19.06 19.61 -12.34
CA LEU A 152 -20.36 18.95 -12.28
C LEU A 152 -21.25 19.33 -13.48
N ALA A 153 -21.30 20.62 -13.82
CA ALA A 153 -22.02 21.11 -14.98
C ALA A 153 -21.43 20.60 -16.30
N GLY A 154 -20.11 20.44 -16.39
CA GLY A 154 -19.44 19.80 -17.52
C GLY A 154 -19.89 18.35 -17.73
N ARG A 155 -19.91 17.55 -16.64
CA ARG A 155 -20.43 16.17 -16.68
C ARG A 155 -21.91 16.11 -17.01
N ALA A 156 -22.72 17.01 -16.46
CA ALA A 156 -24.12 17.11 -16.80
C ALA A 156 -24.32 17.41 -18.30
N ALA A 157 -23.55 18.36 -18.86
CA ALA A 157 -23.60 18.71 -20.28
C ALA A 157 -23.21 17.54 -21.19
N GLU A 158 -22.18 16.77 -20.84
CA GLU A 158 -21.80 15.53 -21.54
C GLU A 158 -22.96 14.52 -21.58
N MET A 159 -23.66 14.33 -20.45
CA MET A 159 -24.76 13.36 -20.32
C MET A 159 -26.01 13.73 -21.12
N VAL A 160 -26.26 15.03 -21.33
CA VAL A 160 -27.44 15.52 -22.08
C VAL A 160 -27.08 16.02 -23.49
N GLY A 161 -25.83 15.85 -23.91
CA GLY A 161 -25.36 16.29 -25.23
C GLY A 161 -25.42 17.81 -25.45
N ALA A 162 -25.27 18.62 -24.40
CA ALA A 162 -25.29 20.08 -24.50
C ALA A 162 -23.95 20.60 -25.06
N GLN A 163 -24.01 21.38 -26.14
CA GLN A 163 -22.85 22.13 -26.67
C GLN A 163 -22.68 23.46 -25.91
N PRO A 164 -21.43 23.94 -25.68
CA PRO A 164 -21.21 25.22 -25.03
C PRO A 164 -21.85 26.36 -25.84
N ALA A 165 -22.61 27.21 -25.15
CA ALA A 165 -23.19 28.40 -25.76
C ALA A 165 -22.06 29.38 -26.14
N ALA A 166 -22.07 29.86 -27.39
CA ALA A 166 -21.22 30.97 -27.80
C ALA A 166 -21.58 32.24 -26.99
N PRO A 167 -20.62 33.13 -26.67
CA PRO A 167 -20.92 34.35 -25.93
C PRO A 167 -21.88 35.23 -26.73
N ALA A 168 -23.08 35.45 -26.18
CA ALA A 168 -24.04 36.39 -26.72
C ALA A 168 -23.58 37.82 -26.39
N VAL A 169 -23.37 38.61 -27.45
CA VAL A 169 -23.15 40.04 -27.37
C VAL A 169 -24.54 40.69 -27.33
N ASP A 170 -25.00 41.10 -26.15
CA ASP A 170 -26.28 41.81 -26.03
C ASP A 170 -26.07 43.31 -26.29
N ALA A 171 -26.55 43.74 -27.45
CA ALA A 171 -26.80 45.13 -27.82
C ALA A 171 -28.31 45.39 -27.77
N ALA A 172 -28.69 46.41 -26.98
CA ALA A 172 -29.97 47.14 -26.87
C ALA A 172 -30.39 47.15 -25.39
N GLY A 173 -30.85 48.23 -24.81
CA GLY A 173 -31.41 49.45 -25.36
C GLY A 173 -32.22 50.07 -24.23
N THR A 174 -31.96 51.34 -23.99
CA THR A 174 -32.55 52.20 -22.98
C THR A 174 -34.08 52.20 -23.06
N SER A 175 -34.78 51.92 -21.96
CA SER A 175 -36.15 52.40 -21.73
C SER A 175 -36.35 52.76 -20.26
N LEU A 176 -36.57 54.06 -20.04
CA LEU A 176 -37.10 54.68 -18.82
C LEU A 176 -38.55 54.19 -18.59
N VAL A 177 -39.08 54.11 -17.36
CA VAL A 177 -39.87 55.13 -16.60
C VAL A 177 -40.58 54.36 -15.43
N PRO A 178 -41.01 54.90 -14.27
CA PRO A 178 -40.52 55.98 -13.39
C PRO A 178 -40.27 55.54 -11.92
N MET A 179 -39.48 56.31 -11.17
CA MET A 179 -39.48 56.27 -9.69
C MET A 179 -40.50 57.25 -9.11
N GLY A 180 -41.27 56.78 -8.12
CA GLY A 180 -42.03 57.62 -7.19
C GLY A 180 -41.15 58.14 -6.04
N ALA A 181 -41.46 59.37 -5.65
CA ALA A 181 -40.85 60.31 -4.71
C ALA A 181 -40.30 59.81 -3.34
N PRO A 182 -39.44 60.62 -2.66
CA PRO A 182 -38.53 60.21 -1.60
C PRO A 182 -39.12 60.34 -0.19
N VAL A 183 -38.49 59.66 0.79
CA VAL A 183 -38.67 59.92 2.23
C VAL A 183 -37.36 60.44 2.81
N ALA A 184 -37.51 61.37 3.76
CA ALA A 184 -36.57 62.36 4.24
C ALA A 184 -35.25 61.86 4.87
N ALA A 185 -34.28 62.77 4.82
CA ALA A 185 -32.95 62.69 5.39
C ALA A 185 -32.91 62.50 6.91
N ARG A 186 -32.04 61.58 7.35
CA ARG A 186 -31.25 61.70 8.59
C ARG A 186 -29.78 61.66 8.17
N GLY A 187 -28.97 62.58 8.72
CA GLY A 187 -27.64 62.93 8.22
C GLY A 187 -26.55 61.88 8.43
N GLY A 188 -26.63 60.76 7.72
CA GLY A 188 -25.53 59.81 7.50
C GLY A 188 -25.01 59.87 6.07
N LEU A 189 -23.93 59.13 5.80
CA LEU A 189 -23.24 59.10 4.51
C LEU A 189 -24.22 58.84 3.35
N SER A 190 -24.20 59.73 2.35
CA SER A 190 -25.03 59.57 1.16
C SER A 190 -24.56 58.44 0.26
N ASP A 191 -23.27 58.10 0.30
CA ASP A 191 -22.63 57.02 -0.44
C ASP A 191 -21.22 56.70 0.13
N VAL A 192 -20.65 55.54 -0.20
CA VAL A 192 -19.26 55.16 0.08
C VAL A 192 -18.62 54.70 -1.22
N GLN A 193 -17.50 55.32 -1.62
CA GLN A 193 -16.86 55.06 -2.90
C GLN A 193 -15.41 54.63 -2.74
N VAL A 194 -14.98 53.68 -3.57
CA VAL A 194 -13.60 53.23 -3.68
C VAL A 194 -13.06 53.64 -5.05
N ARG A 195 -11.90 54.32 -5.07
CA ARG A 195 -11.23 54.82 -6.28
C ARG A 195 -9.79 54.31 -6.31
N GLY A 196 -9.24 54.14 -7.51
CA GLY A 196 -7.85 53.69 -7.72
C GLY A 196 -7.68 52.18 -7.91
N MET A 197 -8.77 51.43 -7.93
CA MET A 197 -8.82 50.01 -8.28
C MET A 197 -8.66 49.84 -9.80
N ASN A 198 -7.80 48.92 -10.23
CA ASN A 198 -7.52 48.67 -11.64
C ASN A 198 -7.52 47.18 -12.00
N VAL A 199 -7.17 46.30 -11.06
CA VAL A 199 -7.09 44.84 -11.28
C VAL A 199 -8.16 44.12 -10.46
N LEU A 200 -8.30 44.45 -9.18
CA LEU A 200 -9.36 43.96 -8.31
C LEU A 200 -10.67 44.74 -8.51
N ASP A 201 -11.81 44.06 -8.31
CA ASP A 201 -13.12 44.69 -8.32
C ASP A 201 -13.28 45.59 -7.07
N PRO A 202 -13.72 46.85 -7.19
CA PRO A 202 -14.04 47.72 -6.06
C PRO A 202 -14.93 47.08 -4.99
N ASP A 203 -15.83 46.18 -5.37
CA ASP A 203 -16.70 45.46 -4.44
C ASP A 203 -15.92 44.58 -3.45
N THR A 204 -14.70 44.14 -3.81
CA THR A 204 -13.79 43.39 -2.92
C THR A 204 -13.44 44.18 -1.67
N VAL A 205 -13.26 45.50 -1.81
CA VAL A 205 -12.96 46.40 -0.70
C VAL A 205 -14.24 46.72 0.06
N LEU A 206 -15.33 47.05 -0.65
CA LEU A 206 -16.63 47.39 -0.06
C LEU A 206 -17.22 46.24 0.80
N MET A 207 -17.02 44.99 0.40
CA MET A 207 -17.46 43.81 1.16
C MET A 207 -16.68 43.61 2.47
N ARG A 208 -15.42 44.04 2.52
CA ARG A 208 -14.58 43.93 3.72
C ARG A 208 -14.85 45.07 4.71
N MET A 209 -15.46 46.15 4.23
CA MET A 209 -15.74 47.33 5.03
C MET A 209 -16.93 47.16 5.98
N THR A 210 -16.81 47.82 7.12
CA THR A 210 -17.88 47.90 8.15
C THR A 210 -18.77 49.11 7.95
N ILE A 211 -18.20 50.23 7.49
CA ILE A 211 -18.93 51.47 7.20
C ILE A 211 -19.76 51.33 5.93
N ARG A 212 -21.06 51.66 6.00
CA ARG A 212 -22.01 51.58 4.88
C ARG A 212 -22.73 52.91 4.65
N ARG A 213 -23.41 52.97 3.51
CA ARG A 213 -24.31 54.09 3.17
C ARG A 213 -25.38 54.25 4.27
N GLY A 214 -25.50 55.47 4.80
CA GLY A 214 -26.40 55.82 5.89
C GLY A 214 -25.75 55.92 7.28
N ASP A 215 -24.49 55.48 7.44
CA ASP A 215 -23.76 55.56 8.71
C ASP A 215 -23.21 56.97 8.98
N THR A 216 -22.94 57.29 10.25
CA THR A 216 -22.26 58.53 10.69
C THR A 216 -20.92 58.20 11.37
N PRO A 217 -19.91 57.73 10.62
CA PRO A 217 -18.64 57.33 11.21
C PRO A 217 -17.87 58.55 11.73
N ASP A 218 -17.21 58.39 12.87
CA ASP A 218 -16.25 59.37 13.37
C ASP A 218 -14.85 59.12 12.78
N ALA A 219 -13.89 59.99 13.09
CA ALA A 219 -12.52 59.87 12.58
C ALA A 219 -11.82 58.57 13.03
N GLY A 220 -12.20 58.01 14.19
CA GLY A 220 -11.67 56.74 14.69
C GLY A 220 -12.15 55.57 13.84
N ALA A 221 -13.46 55.50 13.58
CA ALA A 221 -14.06 54.48 12.73
C ALA A 221 -13.52 54.52 11.29
N ILE A 222 -13.29 55.72 10.73
CA ILE A 222 -12.68 55.85 9.39
C ILE A 222 -11.24 55.33 9.40
N ASN A 223 -10.46 55.62 10.44
CA ASN A 223 -9.08 55.15 10.53
C ASN A 223 -8.98 53.63 10.74
N GLU A 224 -9.90 53.03 11.50
CA GLU A 224 -10.03 51.57 11.59
C GLU A 224 -10.35 50.95 10.23
N GLU A 225 -11.17 51.61 9.41
CA GLU A 225 -11.50 51.14 8.07
C GLU A 225 -10.29 51.24 7.12
N VAL A 226 -9.53 52.33 7.19
CA VAL A 226 -8.24 52.46 6.47
C VAL A 226 -7.29 51.33 6.87
N LYS A 227 -7.17 51.04 8.17
CA LYS A 227 -6.33 49.94 8.67
C LYS A 227 -6.82 48.58 8.17
N ARG A 228 -8.13 48.33 8.19
CA ARG A 228 -8.75 47.09 7.72
C ARG A 228 -8.49 46.86 6.23
N ILE A 229 -8.57 47.92 5.42
CA ILE A 229 -8.28 47.87 3.99
C ILE A 229 -6.77 47.66 3.75
N TRP A 230 -5.90 48.31 4.52
CA TRP A 230 -4.45 48.11 4.46
C TRP A 230 -4.06 46.65 4.80
N GLU A 231 -4.66 46.08 5.85
CA GLU A 231 -4.46 44.69 6.29
C GLU A 231 -4.88 43.66 5.23
N MET A 232 -5.62 44.04 4.19
CA MET A 232 -5.89 43.16 3.05
C MET A 232 -4.62 42.84 2.23
N GLY A 233 -3.55 43.64 2.36
CA GLY A 233 -2.22 43.34 1.80
C GLY A 233 -2.03 43.65 0.30
N TYR A 234 -3.10 44.02 -0.41
CA TYR A 234 -3.09 44.31 -1.86
C TYR A 234 -2.77 45.76 -2.24
N PHE A 235 -2.63 46.66 -1.26
CA PHE A 235 -2.51 48.11 -1.50
C PHE A 235 -1.20 48.64 -0.93
N SER A 236 -0.58 49.56 -1.66
CA SER A 236 0.67 50.26 -1.28
C SER A 236 0.41 51.63 -0.63
N ASP A 237 -0.79 52.19 -0.82
CA ASP A 237 -1.28 53.39 -0.14
C ASP A 237 -2.81 53.32 -0.02
N VAL A 238 -3.35 53.76 1.12
CA VAL A 238 -4.79 53.78 1.43
C VAL A 238 -5.11 55.11 2.10
N ARG A 239 -5.92 55.94 1.45
CA ARG A 239 -6.36 57.24 1.99
C ARG A 239 -7.87 57.34 2.00
N ALA A 240 -8.41 57.97 3.03
CA ALA A 240 -9.84 58.26 3.12
C ALA A 240 -10.06 59.77 3.26
N HIS A 241 -10.99 60.32 2.48
CA HIS A 241 -11.40 61.71 2.61
C HIS A 241 -12.90 61.87 2.34
N MET A 242 -13.47 62.97 2.84
CA MET A 242 -14.89 63.30 2.68
C MET A 242 -15.08 64.25 1.50
N GLU A 243 -15.91 63.87 0.53
CA GLU A 243 -16.39 64.74 -0.55
C GLU A 243 -17.87 65.07 -0.30
N GLY A 244 -18.13 66.17 0.42
CA GLY A 244 -19.49 66.52 0.86
C GLY A 244 -20.01 65.53 1.90
N ASN A 245 -20.99 64.70 1.53
CA ASN A 245 -21.56 63.65 2.38
C ASN A 245 -21.21 62.22 1.89
N VAL A 246 -20.23 62.10 0.99
CA VAL A 246 -19.71 60.83 0.45
C VAL A 246 -18.31 60.56 1.02
N LEU A 247 -18.09 59.38 1.58
CA LEU A 247 -16.78 58.93 2.04
C LEU A 247 -16.05 58.25 0.88
N VAL A 248 -14.89 58.78 0.49
CA VAL A 248 -14.11 58.30 -0.65
C VAL A 248 -12.80 57.69 -0.15
N PHE A 249 -12.58 56.41 -0.47
CA PHE A 249 -11.30 55.72 -0.28
C PHE A 249 -10.52 55.76 -1.58
N THR A 250 -9.34 56.37 -1.54
CA THR A 250 -8.38 56.40 -2.66
C THR A 250 -7.26 55.41 -2.37
N LEU A 251 -7.14 54.39 -3.22
CA LEU A 251 -6.22 53.26 -3.04
C LEU A 251 -5.16 53.25 -4.14
N VAL A 252 -3.94 52.83 -3.81
CA VAL A 252 -2.90 52.51 -4.81
C VAL A 252 -2.67 51.00 -4.78
N GLU A 253 -3.30 50.31 -5.72
CA GLU A 253 -3.19 48.86 -5.88
C GLU A 253 -1.76 48.43 -6.23
N LYS A 254 -1.30 47.33 -5.63
CA LYS A 254 -0.02 46.70 -5.95
C LYS A 254 -0.08 46.07 -7.37
N PRO A 255 1.07 45.87 -8.03
CA PRO A 255 1.07 45.36 -9.40
C PRO A 255 0.49 43.95 -9.49
N ARG A 256 -0.10 43.65 -10.64
CA ARG A 256 -0.44 42.28 -11.05
C ARG A 256 0.84 41.54 -11.43
N ILE A 257 0.95 40.28 -11.03
CA ILE A 257 2.09 39.42 -11.37
C ILE A 257 1.86 38.86 -12.77
N ASP A 258 2.67 39.28 -13.73
CA ASP A 258 2.56 38.81 -15.13
C ASP A 258 3.35 37.53 -15.36
N ASN A 259 4.45 37.35 -14.60
CA ASN A 259 5.27 36.15 -14.65
C ASN A 259 6.02 35.99 -13.31
N ILE A 260 6.35 34.75 -12.97
CA ILE A 260 7.19 34.43 -11.82
C ILE A 260 8.45 33.74 -12.37
N VAL A 261 9.62 34.20 -11.94
CA VAL A 261 10.92 33.65 -12.33
C VAL A 261 11.67 33.25 -11.07
N VAL A 262 12.23 32.05 -11.06
CA VAL A 262 13.07 31.57 -9.96
C VAL A 262 14.53 31.67 -10.39
N GLU A 263 15.34 32.40 -9.63
CA GLU A 263 16.78 32.53 -9.79
C GLU A 263 17.50 31.81 -8.63
N GLY A 264 18.60 31.12 -8.94
CA GLY A 264 19.45 30.48 -7.93
C GLY A 264 19.05 29.05 -7.54
N SER A 265 17.92 28.56 -8.02
CA SER A 265 17.47 27.16 -7.90
C SER A 265 18.31 26.25 -8.81
N ARG A 266 19.33 25.58 -8.27
CA ARG A 266 20.21 24.65 -9.01
C ARG A 266 19.99 23.21 -8.60
N GLU A 267 19.78 22.97 -7.32
CA GLU A 267 19.66 21.62 -6.75
C GLU A 267 18.20 21.15 -6.66
N ILE A 268 17.26 22.09 -6.51
CA ILE A 268 15.81 21.85 -6.60
C ILE A 268 15.31 22.44 -7.91
N ASP A 269 14.37 21.76 -8.58
CA ASP A 269 13.79 22.27 -9.81
C ASP A 269 12.99 23.55 -9.53
N SER A 270 13.09 24.54 -10.43
CA SER A 270 12.33 25.79 -10.31
C SER A 270 10.82 25.54 -10.33
N ASP A 271 10.35 24.49 -11.01
CA ASP A 271 8.94 24.11 -11.03
C ASP A 271 8.46 23.63 -9.65
N ASP A 272 9.31 22.94 -8.88
CA ASP A 272 8.99 22.50 -7.51
C ASP A 272 8.93 23.70 -6.55
N VAL A 273 9.82 24.68 -6.73
CA VAL A 273 9.78 25.96 -5.99
C VAL A 273 8.47 26.70 -6.28
N LEU A 274 8.09 26.81 -7.55
CA LEU A 274 6.82 27.44 -7.95
C LEU A 274 5.60 26.67 -7.43
N ALA A 275 5.65 25.34 -7.38
CA ALA A 275 4.57 24.50 -6.87
C ALA A 275 4.36 24.65 -5.35
N ALA A 276 5.42 24.98 -4.60
CA ALA A 276 5.33 25.26 -3.16
C ALA A 276 4.71 26.63 -2.84
N MET A 277 4.72 27.56 -3.80
CA MET A 277 4.17 28.91 -3.63
C MET A 277 2.64 28.93 -3.79
N GLY A 278 1.97 29.76 -3.00
CA GLY A 278 0.57 30.11 -3.18
C GLY A 278 0.35 31.24 -4.18
N THR A 279 1.33 32.15 -4.35
CA THR A 279 1.30 33.24 -5.32
C THR A 279 1.35 32.67 -6.75
N LYS A 280 0.46 33.14 -7.62
CA LYS A 280 0.33 32.61 -8.99
C LYS A 280 0.42 33.73 -10.03
N THR A 281 0.90 33.37 -11.21
CA THR A 281 0.81 34.26 -12.37
C THR A 281 -0.63 34.68 -12.61
N GLY A 282 -0.83 35.99 -12.76
CA GLY A 282 -2.12 36.62 -12.97
C GLY A 282 -2.78 37.18 -11.71
N SER A 283 -2.29 36.88 -10.50
CA SER A 283 -2.82 37.45 -9.25
C SER A 283 -2.25 38.84 -8.96
N VAL A 284 -2.94 39.61 -8.12
CA VAL A 284 -2.39 40.84 -7.54
C VAL A 284 -1.42 40.46 -6.43
N LEU A 285 -0.28 41.17 -6.37
CA LEU A 285 0.73 40.95 -5.35
C LEU A 285 0.15 41.16 -3.94
N ASN A 286 0.35 40.18 -3.06
CA ASN A 286 0.01 40.25 -1.65
C ASN A 286 1.25 39.96 -0.80
N GLU A 287 1.60 40.87 0.11
CA GLU A 287 2.82 40.75 0.92
C GLU A 287 2.78 39.64 1.96
N GLN A 288 1.62 39.37 2.56
CA GLN A 288 1.48 38.29 3.53
C GLN A 288 1.65 36.95 2.83
N MET A 289 0.97 36.78 1.70
CA MET A 289 1.10 35.58 0.87
C MET A 289 2.55 35.37 0.40
N LEU A 290 3.23 36.45 0.01
CA LEU A 290 4.62 36.36 -0.42
C LEU A 290 5.56 35.99 0.73
N ALA A 291 5.34 36.53 1.92
CA ALA A 291 6.12 36.14 3.11
C ALA A 291 5.93 34.65 3.43
N ASP A 292 4.68 34.16 3.38
CA ASP A 292 4.37 32.73 3.55
C ASP A 292 5.03 31.87 2.47
N ASP A 293 5.06 32.35 1.23
CA ASP A 293 5.68 31.66 0.11
C ASP A 293 7.20 31.55 0.29
N LEU A 294 7.88 32.62 0.70
CA LEU A 294 9.31 32.59 1.00
C LEU A 294 9.64 31.62 2.14
N GLN A 295 8.77 31.56 3.16
CA GLN A 295 8.92 30.59 4.24
C GLN A 295 8.73 29.14 3.73
N LYS A 296 7.71 28.87 2.91
CA LYS A 296 7.49 27.55 2.32
C LYS A 296 8.64 27.11 1.42
N ILE A 297 9.24 28.03 0.67
CA ILE A 297 10.43 27.76 -0.12
C ILE A 297 11.60 27.39 0.81
N ALA A 298 11.85 28.17 1.86
CA ALA A 298 12.89 27.82 2.84
C ALA A 298 12.63 26.44 3.50
N GLU A 299 11.37 26.10 3.80
CA GLU A 299 10.97 24.79 4.32
C GLU A 299 11.17 23.65 3.30
N LEU A 300 10.88 23.88 2.02
CA LEU A 300 11.14 22.93 0.92
C LEU A 300 12.64 22.59 0.87
N TYR A 301 13.50 23.61 0.90
CA TYR A 301 14.95 23.43 0.91
C TYR A 301 15.45 22.73 2.18
N ARG A 302 14.90 23.06 3.36
CA ARG A 302 15.20 22.36 4.62
C ARG A 302 14.89 20.87 4.55
N LYS A 303 13.77 20.47 3.95
CA LYS A 303 13.39 19.05 3.79
C LYS A 303 14.41 18.27 2.96
N GLU A 304 15.02 18.92 1.98
CA GLU A 304 16.07 18.35 1.14
C GLU A 304 17.49 18.44 1.73
N GLY A 305 17.64 18.99 2.94
CA GLY A 305 18.91 19.07 3.66
C GLY A 305 19.67 20.40 3.53
N TYR A 306 19.05 21.43 2.97
CA TYR A 306 19.62 22.77 2.79
C TYR A 306 19.13 23.72 3.90
N TYR A 307 19.60 23.53 5.13
CA TYR A 307 19.10 24.28 6.30
C TYR A 307 19.53 25.75 6.35
N LEU A 308 20.54 26.12 5.57
CA LEU A 308 21.03 27.50 5.47
C LEU A 308 20.42 28.24 4.27
N ALA A 309 19.47 27.62 3.57
CA ALA A 309 18.83 28.22 2.40
C ALA A 309 18.05 29.49 2.78
N LYS A 310 18.17 30.51 1.94
CA LYS A 310 17.45 31.79 2.09
C LYS A 310 16.71 32.09 0.80
N ALA A 311 15.45 32.47 0.92
CA ALA A 311 14.63 32.92 -0.20
C ALA A 311 14.29 34.39 0.01
N ASP A 312 14.59 35.20 -1.01
CA ASP A 312 14.22 36.61 -1.09
C ASP A 312 13.47 36.86 -2.41
N TYR A 313 12.90 38.05 -2.57
CA TYR A 313 12.25 38.45 -3.82
C TYR A 313 12.68 39.83 -4.28
N ARG A 314 12.53 40.06 -5.58
CA ARG A 314 12.62 41.38 -6.20
C ARG A 314 11.55 41.50 -7.29
N LEU A 315 11.01 42.70 -7.45
CA LEU A 315 10.06 43.00 -8.51
C LEU A 315 10.79 43.70 -9.66
N GLU A 316 10.56 43.24 -10.89
CA GLU A 316 11.00 43.94 -12.09
C GLU A 316 9.80 44.55 -12.82
N ASP A 317 9.87 45.85 -13.08
CA ASP A 317 8.87 46.56 -13.86
C ASP A 317 8.97 46.20 -15.34
N ARG A 318 7.83 45.89 -15.96
CA ARG A 318 7.78 45.68 -17.40
C ARG A 318 7.67 47.03 -18.12
N HIS A 319 8.60 47.31 -19.03
CA HIS A 319 8.56 48.53 -19.85
C HIS A 319 7.20 48.66 -20.58
N GLY A 320 6.43 49.68 -20.21
CA GLY A 320 5.15 50.05 -20.84
C GLY A 320 3.89 49.36 -20.28
N GLY A 321 3.98 48.57 -19.21
CA GLY A 321 2.84 47.88 -18.59
C GLY A 321 2.63 48.19 -17.10
N ARG A 322 1.45 47.84 -16.56
CA ARG A 322 1.08 47.94 -15.13
C ARG A 322 1.32 46.65 -14.33
N GLY A 323 1.90 45.63 -14.96
CA GLY A 323 2.26 44.35 -14.35
C GLY A 323 3.75 44.26 -14.03
N ALA A 324 4.09 43.43 -13.06
CA ALA A 324 5.46 43.19 -12.61
C ALA A 324 5.86 41.72 -12.85
N VAL A 325 7.16 41.50 -13.06
CA VAL A 325 7.75 40.16 -12.98
C VAL A 325 8.23 39.95 -11.56
N LEU A 326 7.69 38.92 -10.89
CA LEU A 326 8.14 38.52 -9.56
C LEU A 326 9.36 37.60 -9.73
N VAL A 327 10.53 38.07 -9.32
CA VAL A 327 11.75 37.26 -9.33
C VAL A 327 12.02 36.78 -7.91
N ILE A 328 11.87 35.47 -7.70
CA ILE A 328 12.24 34.77 -6.48
C ILE A 328 13.72 34.43 -6.59
N ARG A 329 14.53 34.91 -5.64
CA ARG A 329 15.95 34.58 -5.55
C ARG A 329 16.17 33.63 -4.39
N VAL A 330 16.70 32.45 -4.70
CA VAL A 330 17.09 31.46 -3.70
C VAL A 330 18.60 31.41 -3.60
N ASP A 331 19.12 31.59 -2.40
CA ASP A 331 20.48 31.19 -2.03
C ASP A 331 20.37 29.84 -1.31
N GLU A 332 20.70 28.76 -2.02
CA GLU A 332 20.49 27.38 -1.52
C GLU A 332 21.45 27.02 -0.37
N GLY A 333 22.62 27.67 -0.31
CA GLY A 333 23.69 27.27 0.60
C GLY A 333 24.22 25.84 0.33
N ASN A 334 25.04 25.33 1.26
CA ASN A 334 25.55 23.96 1.17
C ASN A 334 24.57 22.97 1.80
N LYS A 335 24.42 21.79 1.17
CA LYS A 335 23.68 20.67 1.76
C LYS A 335 24.40 20.17 3.01
N LEU A 336 23.75 20.25 4.17
CA LEU A 336 24.31 19.81 5.44
C LEU A 336 23.81 18.41 5.79
N TYR A 337 24.69 17.63 6.40
CA TYR A 337 24.39 16.30 6.90
C TYR A 337 24.67 16.22 8.40
N ILE A 338 23.95 15.35 9.09
CA ILE A 338 24.21 15.02 10.49
C ILE A 338 25.60 14.38 10.58
N ARG A 339 26.48 15.06 11.30
CA ARG A 339 27.82 14.58 11.63
C ARG A 339 27.79 13.74 12.89
N GLU A 340 27.05 14.19 13.88
CA GLU A 340 27.02 13.57 15.19
C GLU A 340 25.63 13.70 15.81
N VAL A 341 25.21 12.63 16.47
CA VAL A 341 24.05 12.61 17.37
C VAL A 341 24.59 12.22 18.74
N LYS A 342 24.54 13.16 19.68
CA LYS A 342 25.02 13.00 21.04
C LYS A 342 23.84 12.90 21.99
N VAL A 343 23.90 11.97 22.94
CA VAL A 343 23.01 11.95 24.11
C VAL A 343 23.89 12.23 25.32
N ASP A 344 23.66 13.37 25.96
CA ASP A 344 24.50 13.90 27.03
C ASP A 344 23.84 13.64 28.38
N GLY A 345 24.61 13.11 29.34
CA GLY A 345 24.09 12.76 30.68
C GLY A 345 23.67 11.29 30.87
N LEU A 346 24.08 10.40 29.96
CA LEU A 346 24.06 8.94 30.22
C LEU A 346 25.24 8.56 31.12
N GLU A 347 24.98 7.81 32.18
CA GLU A 347 25.99 7.31 33.12
C GLU A 347 26.11 5.78 33.08
N LYS A 348 24.99 5.05 33.18
CA LYS A 348 24.98 3.57 33.22
C LYS A 348 24.30 2.95 32.01
N ILE A 349 23.41 3.68 31.32
CA ILE A 349 22.79 3.23 30.07
C ILE A 349 23.85 3.07 28.97
N ASN A 350 23.84 1.90 28.30
CA ASN A 350 24.74 1.65 27.17
C ASN A 350 24.30 2.45 25.92
N ARG A 351 25.14 3.38 25.49
CA ARG A 351 24.91 4.22 24.30
C ARG A 351 24.71 3.41 23.02
N GLY A 352 25.50 2.36 22.81
CA GLY A 352 25.47 1.57 21.57
C GLY A 352 24.18 0.75 21.41
N ASP A 353 23.54 0.37 22.51
CA ASP A 353 22.23 -0.28 22.48
C ASP A 353 21.10 0.73 22.26
N LEU A 354 21.17 1.90 22.89
CA LEU A 354 20.24 3.00 22.65
C LEU A 354 20.24 3.47 21.17
N ASP A 355 21.42 3.55 20.55
CA ASP A 355 21.58 3.98 19.14
C ASP A 355 20.81 3.10 18.14
N LYS A 356 20.47 1.86 18.51
CA LYS A 356 19.66 0.96 17.67
C LYS A 356 18.21 1.42 17.55
N TYR A 357 17.71 2.17 18.54
CA TYR A 357 16.33 2.66 18.59
C TYR A 357 16.17 4.08 18.03
N MET A 358 17.28 4.81 17.84
CA MET A 358 17.28 6.15 17.27
C MET A 358 17.11 6.14 15.74
N ALA A 359 16.27 7.03 15.24
CA ALA A 359 16.03 7.27 13.82
C ALA A 359 17.11 8.14 13.20
N LEU A 360 17.54 9.17 13.92
CA LEU A 360 18.60 10.07 13.51
C LEU A 360 19.93 9.34 13.60
N LYS A 361 20.62 9.25 12.46
CA LYS A 361 21.94 8.64 12.36
C LYS A 361 22.88 9.59 11.65
N SER A 362 24.15 9.56 12.05
CA SER A 362 25.21 10.25 11.32
C SER A 362 25.38 9.67 9.91
N ARG A 363 25.91 10.49 9.00
CA ARG A 363 26.16 10.06 7.62
C ARG A 363 27.22 8.96 7.58
N GLY A 364 26.84 7.79 7.08
CA GLY A 364 27.73 6.64 6.86
C GLY A 364 28.02 6.38 5.39
N ILE A 365 28.79 5.32 5.11
CA ILE A 365 29.22 4.94 3.75
C ILE A 365 28.02 4.50 2.88
N PHE A 366 26.97 3.95 3.50
CA PHE A 366 25.74 3.50 2.82
C PHE A 366 24.60 4.52 2.82
N SER A 367 24.83 5.73 3.35
CA SER A 367 23.80 6.79 3.44
C SER A 367 23.17 7.17 2.10
N TRP A 368 23.88 6.95 0.99
CA TRP A 368 23.35 7.20 -0.36
C TRP A 368 22.19 6.25 -0.74
N LEU A 369 22.12 5.06 -0.13
CA LEU A 369 21.07 4.07 -0.38
C LEU A 369 19.98 4.10 0.70
N THR A 370 20.37 4.30 1.95
CA THR A 370 19.44 4.30 3.10
C THR A 370 18.76 5.65 3.33
N GLY A 371 19.27 6.74 2.73
CA GLY A 371 18.81 8.11 2.99
C GLY A 371 19.15 8.63 4.39
N THR A 372 20.01 7.93 5.16
CA THR A 372 20.40 8.34 6.51
C THR A 372 21.41 9.49 6.48
N GLY A 373 21.38 10.36 7.50
CA GLY A 373 22.30 11.50 7.62
C GLY A 373 21.69 12.84 7.19
N VAL A 374 20.46 12.88 6.69
CA VAL A 374 19.68 14.13 6.53
C VAL A 374 18.82 14.32 7.79
N LEU A 375 18.75 15.54 8.33
CA LEU A 375 17.99 15.84 9.54
C LEU A 375 16.50 16.00 9.23
N LYS A 376 15.68 15.10 9.74
CA LYS A 376 14.23 15.31 9.75
C LYS A 376 13.81 15.78 11.12
N GLU A 377 13.22 16.97 11.21
CA GLU A 377 12.81 17.58 12.49
C GLU A 377 11.79 16.73 13.23
N GLU A 378 10.88 16.07 12.51
CA GLU A 378 9.95 15.07 13.08
C GLU A 378 10.66 13.94 13.84
N TYR A 379 11.91 13.64 13.51
CA TYR A 379 12.68 12.60 14.20
C TYR A 379 13.33 13.10 15.49
N LEU A 380 13.46 14.41 15.70
CA LEU A 380 14.00 14.96 16.95
C LEU A 380 13.09 14.61 18.13
N GLU A 381 11.80 14.91 18.02
CA GLU A 381 10.82 14.59 19.07
C GLU A 381 10.62 13.08 19.20
N ARG A 382 10.54 12.36 18.08
CA ARG A 382 10.47 10.90 18.08
C ARG A 382 11.65 10.27 18.83
N ASP A 383 12.87 10.70 18.55
CA ASP A 383 14.07 10.13 19.17
C ASP A 383 14.19 10.52 20.64
N ALA A 384 13.78 11.74 21.03
CA ALA A 384 13.69 12.11 22.44
C ALA A 384 12.75 11.17 23.21
N ASN A 385 11.57 10.88 22.64
CA ASN A 385 10.62 9.92 23.20
C ASN A 385 11.16 8.48 23.19
N ALA A 386 11.90 8.08 22.14
CA ALA A 386 12.53 6.77 22.06
C ALA A 386 13.62 6.58 23.13
N ILE A 387 14.42 7.63 23.41
CA ILE A 387 15.40 7.64 24.49
C ILE A 387 14.71 7.46 25.85
N ALA A 388 13.65 8.23 26.11
CA ALA A 388 12.86 8.10 27.34
C ALA A 388 12.26 6.70 27.48
N ALA A 389 11.65 6.16 26.43
CA ALA A 389 11.04 4.84 26.44
C ALA A 389 12.08 3.72 26.64
N TYR A 390 13.25 3.83 26.02
CA TYR A 390 14.35 2.88 26.21
C TYR A 390 14.88 2.90 27.65
N ALA A 391 15.09 4.08 28.22
CA ALA A 391 15.50 4.20 29.62
C ALA A 391 14.44 3.64 30.59
N LEU A 392 13.16 3.94 30.37
CA LEU A 392 12.05 3.34 31.12
C LEU A 392 12.00 1.82 30.96
N ASN A 393 12.31 1.31 29.77
CA ASN A 393 12.40 -0.12 29.49
C ASN A 393 13.55 -0.81 30.22
N GLU A 394 14.65 -0.09 30.47
CA GLU A 394 15.76 -0.56 31.27
C GLU A 394 15.54 -0.36 32.78
N GLY A 395 14.43 0.25 33.22
CA GLY A 395 14.07 0.40 34.64
C GLY A 395 14.34 1.77 35.24
N TYR A 396 14.66 2.77 34.42
CA TYR A 396 14.92 4.14 34.87
C TYR A 396 13.65 4.97 34.89
N VAL A 397 12.86 4.82 35.96
CA VAL A 397 11.51 5.43 36.09
C VAL A 397 11.56 6.95 36.20
N ASP A 398 12.68 7.50 36.69
CA ASP A 398 12.89 8.95 36.87
C ASP A 398 13.67 9.60 35.72
N VAL A 399 13.78 8.91 34.57
CA VAL A 399 14.47 9.47 33.41
C VAL A 399 13.79 10.77 32.95
N GLN A 400 14.59 11.78 32.64
CA GLN A 400 14.13 13.01 32.01
C GLN A 400 14.95 13.28 30.75
N VAL A 401 14.26 13.50 29.64
CA VAL A 401 14.87 13.89 28.36
C VAL A 401 14.47 15.32 28.07
N GLY A 402 15.45 16.22 28.01
CA GLY A 402 15.23 17.62 27.68
C GLY A 402 15.05 17.84 26.18
N ALA A 403 14.68 19.07 25.81
CA ALA A 403 14.53 19.44 24.40
C ALA A 403 15.85 19.28 23.64
N PRO A 404 15.84 18.69 22.42
CA PRO A 404 17.04 18.51 21.64
C PRO A 404 17.61 19.85 21.18
N VAL A 405 18.93 20.00 21.26
CA VAL A 405 19.68 21.16 20.78
C VAL A 405 20.31 20.80 19.44
N VAL A 406 20.04 21.60 18.41
CA VAL A 406 20.58 21.41 17.05
C VAL A 406 21.51 22.55 16.70
N ASP A 407 22.80 22.23 16.51
CA ASP A 407 23.82 23.18 16.10
C ASP A 407 24.14 23.00 14.61
N TYR A 408 23.95 24.06 13.83
CA TYR A 408 24.31 24.12 12.42
C TYR A 408 25.69 24.76 12.27
N LYS A 409 26.68 23.98 11.81
CA LYS A 409 28.05 24.43 11.54
C LYS A 409 28.36 24.33 10.05
N GLU A 410 29.46 24.95 9.61
CA GLU A 410 29.88 24.91 8.20
C GLU A 410 30.17 23.48 7.70
N ASP A 411 30.59 22.57 8.58
CA ASP A 411 30.96 21.19 8.24
C ASP A 411 29.82 20.18 8.42
N GLY A 412 28.71 20.57 9.05
CA GLY A 412 27.49 19.76 9.19
C GLY A 412 26.64 20.09 10.42
N ILE A 413 25.73 19.17 10.75
CA ILE A 413 24.72 19.33 11.81
C ILE A 413 25.09 18.45 13.00
N TYR A 414 25.00 19.01 14.20
CA TYR A 414 25.22 18.33 15.48
C TYR A 414 23.92 18.36 16.29
N VAL A 415 23.44 17.19 16.69
CA VAL A 415 22.21 17.07 17.49
C VAL A 415 22.58 16.57 18.87
N THR A 416 22.18 17.29 19.93
CA THR A 416 22.43 16.92 21.32
C THR A 416 21.12 16.75 22.07
N PHE A 417 20.92 15.57 22.67
CA PHE A 417 19.81 15.27 23.56
C PHE A 417 20.30 15.30 25.02
N PRO A 418 19.93 16.30 25.82
CA PRO A 418 20.25 16.31 27.25
C PRO A 418 19.35 15.32 27.99
N VAL A 419 19.94 14.42 28.77
CA VAL A 419 19.25 13.36 29.51
C VAL A 419 19.71 13.37 30.96
N HIS A 420 18.77 13.18 31.87
CA HIS A 420 19.04 12.84 33.26
C HIS A 420 18.53 11.42 33.49
N GLU A 421 19.45 10.46 33.65
CA GLU A 421 19.13 9.03 33.69
C GLU A 421 18.31 8.62 34.92
N GLY A 422 18.60 9.18 36.10
CA GLY A 422 17.94 8.81 37.35
C GLY A 422 18.38 7.44 37.89
N GLU A 423 17.67 6.93 38.90
CA GLU A 423 17.97 5.62 39.49
C GLU A 423 17.22 4.47 38.80
N ARG A 424 17.87 3.31 38.74
CA ARG A 424 17.31 2.09 38.16
C ARG A 424 16.50 1.33 39.20
N HIS A 425 15.23 1.07 38.91
CA HIS A 425 14.29 0.46 39.85
C HIS A 425 14.02 -1.02 39.53
N ALA A 426 13.97 -1.87 40.55
CA ALA A 426 13.53 -3.26 40.46
C ALA A 426 12.02 -3.43 40.69
N VAL A 427 11.44 -4.51 40.16
CA VAL A 427 10.02 -4.81 40.39
C VAL A 427 9.84 -5.41 41.78
N ARG A 428 9.03 -4.77 42.63
CA ARG A 428 8.76 -5.23 44.01
C ARG A 428 7.48 -6.04 44.09
N ASN A 429 6.37 -5.46 43.66
CA ASN A 429 5.06 -6.13 43.65
C ASN A 429 4.33 -5.89 42.34
N VAL A 430 3.43 -6.82 42.04
CA VAL A 430 2.42 -6.66 40.99
C VAL A 430 1.06 -6.78 41.63
N VAL A 431 0.17 -5.84 41.33
CA VAL A 431 -1.15 -5.73 41.96
C VAL A 431 -2.22 -5.58 40.90
N PHE A 432 -3.31 -6.34 41.04
CA PHE A 432 -4.51 -6.19 40.21
C PHE A 432 -5.62 -5.49 41.01
N ALA A 433 -6.34 -4.58 40.36
CA ALA A 433 -7.48 -3.88 40.94
C ALA A 433 -8.62 -3.74 39.93
N GLY A 434 -9.83 -3.45 40.41
CA GLY A 434 -11.02 -3.28 39.56
C GLY A 434 -11.78 -4.58 39.31
N ASP A 435 -12.24 -4.78 38.08
CA ASP A 435 -13.17 -5.83 37.68
C ASP A 435 -12.48 -7.17 37.33
N VAL A 436 -11.75 -7.76 38.27
CA VAL A 436 -11.02 -9.02 38.04
C VAL A 436 -11.98 -10.20 37.80
N ILE A 437 -11.83 -10.93 36.68
CA ILE A 437 -12.74 -12.03 36.29
C ILE A 437 -12.25 -13.44 36.65
N ASP A 438 -11.00 -13.62 37.07
CA ASP A 438 -10.43 -14.91 37.48
C ASP A 438 -9.57 -14.77 38.76
N SER A 439 -9.01 -15.87 39.27
CA SER A 439 -8.16 -15.84 40.47
C SER A 439 -6.84 -15.11 40.25
N GLU A 440 -6.31 -14.47 41.30
CA GLU A 440 -5.04 -13.74 41.25
C GLU A 440 -3.88 -14.59 40.69
N ASP A 441 -3.78 -15.86 41.10
CA ASP A 441 -2.76 -16.78 40.58
C ASP A 441 -2.81 -16.94 39.05
N LYS A 442 -4.00 -17.01 38.47
CA LYS A 442 -4.16 -17.11 37.01
C LYS A 442 -3.91 -15.78 36.31
N MET A 443 -4.24 -14.67 36.98
CA MET A 443 -3.93 -13.34 36.46
C MET A 443 -2.41 -13.14 36.40
N LEU A 444 -1.68 -13.64 37.40
CA LEU A 444 -0.21 -13.66 37.43
C LEU A 444 0.38 -14.55 36.32
N GLU A 445 -0.24 -15.70 36.01
CA GLU A 445 0.20 -16.57 34.90
C GLU A 445 0.10 -15.92 33.50
N ILE A 446 -0.77 -14.91 33.32
CA ILE A 446 -0.96 -14.22 32.02
C ILE A 446 0.14 -13.18 31.76
N ILE A 447 0.72 -12.62 32.83
CA ILE A 447 1.65 -11.50 32.77
C ILE A 447 3.09 -11.96 32.96
N GLN A 448 4.04 -11.25 32.34
CA GLN A 448 5.46 -11.53 32.47
C GLN A 448 6.11 -10.71 33.59
N MET A 449 5.49 -9.62 34.03
CA MET A 449 6.00 -8.82 35.15
C MET A 449 6.11 -9.62 36.46
N ASP A 450 5.30 -10.66 36.66
CA ASP A 450 5.41 -11.54 37.84
C ASP A 450 6.70 -12.39 37.82
N ASP A 451 7.16 -12.81 36.64
CA ASP A 451 8.45 -13.50 36.51
C ASP A 451 9.60 -12.55 36.86
N TRP A 452 9.50 -11.29 36.44
CA TRP A 452 10.51 -10.26 36.71
C TRP A 452 10.59 -9.89 38.19
N LYS A 453 9.42 -9.85 38.85
CA LYS A 453 9.36 -9.76 40.31
C LYS A 453 10.08 -10.95 40.97
N LYS A 454 9.86 -12.18 40.50
CA LYS A 454 10.48 -13.40 41.08
C LYS A 454 11.99 -13.48 40.87
N SER A 455 12.50 -12.94 39.75
CA SER A 455 13.93 -12.88 39.46
C SER A 455 14.64 -11.65 40.02
N GLU A 456 13.91 -10.74 40.70
CA GLU A 456 14.39 -9.43 41.14
C GLU A 456 14.95 -8.57 39.97
N ASP A 457 14.38 -8.74 38.78
CA ASP A 457 14.75 -7.98 37.58
C ASP A 457 14.27 -6.51 37.65
N HIS A 458 14.89 -5.67 36.83
CA HIS A 458 14.57 -4.25 36.71
C HIS A 458 13.25 -4.02 35.97
N PHE A 459 12.53 -2.95 36.29
CA PHE A 459 11.27 -2.62 35.63
C PHE A 459 11.44 -2.47 34.10
N SER A 460 10.44 -2.90 33.33
CA SER A 460 10.34 -2.62 31.89
C SER A 460 8.97 -2.07 31.53
N LEU A 461 8.98 -0.89 30.90
CA LEU A 461 7.80 -0.33 30.27
C LEU A 461 7.22 -1.25 29.18
N THR A 462 8.07 -1.91 28.38
CA THR A 462 7.62 -2.81 27.32
C THR A 462 6.86 -3.99 27.89
N VAL A 463 7.41 -4.64 28.93
CA VAL A 463 6.73 -5.76 29.59
C VAL A 463 5.40 -5.31 30.20
N MET A 464 5.36 -4.14 30.85
CA MET A 464 4.13 -3.61 31.43
C MET A 464 3.05 -3.34 30.36
N GLN A 465 3.43 -2.76 29.23
CA GLN A 465 2.51 -2.50 28.11
C GLN A 465 2.04 -3.79 27.44
N GLU A 466 2.93 -4.77 27.25
CA GLU A 466 2.58 -6.09 26.73
C GLU A 466 1.65 -6.84 27.68
N ASP A 467 1.87 -6.74 28.99
CA ASP A 467 1.01 -7.35 30.01
C ASP A 467 -0.37 -6.71 30.04
N SER A 468 -0.47 -5.37 30.00
CA SER A 468 -1.76 -4.68 29.84
C SER A 468 -2.50 -5.16 28.59
N LYS A 469 -1.78 -5.36 27.47
CA LYS A 469 -2.35 -5.93 26.25
C LYS A 469 -2.79 -7.38 26.42
N ARG A 470 -1.95 -8.26 27.01
CA ARG A 470 -2.28 -9.68 27.25
C ARG A 470 -3.51 -9.82 28.15
N LEU A 471 -3.61 -8.99 29.18
CA LEU A 471 -4.78 -8.90 30.04
C LEU A 471 -6.00 -8.40 29.26
N THR A 472 -5.89 -7.33 28.49
CA THR A 472 -6.98 -6.84 27.63
C THR A 472 -7.46 -7.91 26.64
N ASP A 473 -6.51 -8.61 25.99
CA ASP A 473 -6.79 -9.70 25.07
C ASP A 473 -7.46 -10.90 25.76
N TYR A 474 -7.05 -11.23 26.99
CA TYR A 474 -7.69 -12.26 27.81
C TYR A 474 -9.16 -11.91 28.04
N TYR A 475 -9.49 -10.68 28.45
CA TYR A 475 -10.87 -10.26 28.66
C TYR A 475 -11.67 -10.24 27.35
N ALA A 476 -11.05 -9.79 26.25
CA ALA A 476 -11.64 -9.83 24.93
C ALA A 476 -12.01 -11.26 24.49
N ASP A 477 -11.23 -12.26 24.89
CA ASP A 477 -11.49 -13.67 24.57
C ASP A 477 -12.69 -14.25 25.35
N TYR A 478 -13.08 -13.63 26.47
CA TYR A 478 -14.30 -13.97 27.23
C TYR A 478 -15.53 -13.12 26.87
N GLY A 479 -15.42 -12.28 25.83
CA GLY A 479 -16.53 -11.50 25.27
C GLY A 479 -16.63 -10.06 25.74
N TYR A 480 -15.62 -9.55 26.45
CA TYR A 480 -15.57 -8.16 26.89
C TYR A 480 -14.82 -7.30 25.86
N ALA A 481 -15.53 -6.79 24.85
CA ALA A 481 -14.91 -6.10 23.72
C ALA A 481 -14.27 -4.74 24.07
N PHE A 482 -14.78 -4.10 25.11
CA PHE A 482 -14.38 -2.77 25.57
C PHE A 482 -13.68 -2.83 26.94
N ALA A 483 -13.05 -3.96 27.26
CA ALA A 483 -12.24 -4.07 28.46
C ALA A 483 -11.02 -3.14 28.35
N GLU A 484 -10.74 -2.41 29.42
CA GLU A 484 -9.60 -1.49 29.51
C GLU A 484 -8.73 -1.91 30.71
N VAL A 485 -7.41 -1.90 30.51
CA VAL A 485 -6.42 -2.22 31.54
C VAL A 485 -5.44 -1.07 31.68
N ASP A 486 -5.70 -0.21 32.66
CA ASP A 486 -4.84 0.92 32.97
C ASP A 486 -3.64 0.48 33.80
N THR A 487 -2.46 0.99 33.48
CA THR A 487 -1.21 0.69 34.20
C THR A 487 -0.85 1.82 35.16
N LYS A 488 -0.42 1.48 36.37
CA LYS A 488 0.10 2.42 37.36
C LYS A 488 1.46 1.96 37.86
N ILE A 489 2.37 2.91 38.01
CA ILE A 489 3.69 2.67 38.63
C ILE A 489 3.72 3.45 39.93
N VAL A 490 3.99 2.76 41.04
CA VAL A 490 4.11 3.36 42.37
C VAL A 490 5.51 3.09 42.89
N LYS A 491 6.28 4.14 43.16
CA LYS A 491 7.62 4.01 43.78
C LYS A 491 7.48 3.55 45.23
N ALA A 492 8.42 2.74 45.69
CA ALA A 492 8.43 2.24 47.05
C ALA A 492 8.52 3.41 48.07
N GLU A 493 7.58 3.45 49.02
CA GLU A 493 7.51 4.51 50.03
C GLU A 493 8.72 4.53 50.98
N ASP A 494 9.44 3.41 51.10
CA ASP A 494 10.64 3.26 51.93
C ASP A 494 11.90 3.87 51.29
N GLY A 495 11.80 4.42 50.08
CA GLY A 495 12.91 5.01 49.33
C GLY A 495 13.87 3.99 48.73
N SER A 496 13.54 2.69 48.76
CA SER A 496 14.30 1.69 48.01
C SER A 496 14.12 1.90 46.50
N PRO A 497 15.13 1.57 45.66
CA PRO A 497 15.04 1.67 44.21
C PRO A 497 14.17 0.54 43.66
N GLN A 498 12.90 0.54 44.02
CA GLN A 498 11.92 -0.47 43.64
C GLN A 498 10.57 0.18 43.31
N VAL A 499 9.80 -0.49 42.45
CA VAL A 499 8.46 -0.05 42.04
C VAL A 499 7.44 -1.18 42.16
N ASP A 500 6.23 -0.79 42.54
CA ASP A 500 5.03 -1.63 42.43
C ASP A 500 4.33 -1.31 41.10
N VAL A 501 3.98 -2.37 40.37
CA VAL A 501 3.26 -2.29 39.10
C VAL A 501 1.80 -2.66 39.33
N GLY A 502 0.89 -1.74 39.07
CA GLY A 502 -0.55 -1.93 39.22
C GLY A 502 -1.25 -2.03 37.88
N TYR A 503 -2.11 -3.04 37.71
CA TYR A 503 -3.03 -3.17 36.60
C TYR A 503 -4.47 -2.95 37.10
N VAL A 504 -5.11 -1.87 36.65
CA VAL A 504 -6.48 -1.52 37.03
C VAL A 504 -7.41 -1.87 35.87
N ILE A 505 -8.24 -2.89 36.06
CA ILE A 505 -9.10 -3.44 35.01
C ILE A 505 -10.52 -2.89 35.10
N THR A 506 -11.06 -2.45 33.97
CA THR A 506 -12.48 -2.14 33.79
C THR A 506 -13.04 -3.07 32.72
N LYS A 507 -13.88 -4.04 33.10
CA LYS A 507 -14.31 -5.12 32.18
C LYS A 507 -15.42 -4.71 31.20
N LYS A 508 -16.27 -3.74 31.58
CA LYS A 508 -17.51 -3.37 30.86
C LYS A 508 -18.47 -4.57 30.62
N HIS A 509 -19.35 -4.50 29.62
CA HIS A 509 -20.37 -5.52 29.35
C HIS A 509 -19.86 -6.57 28.36
N LYS A 510 -20.49 -7.75 28.36
CA LYS A 510 -20.30 -8.72 27.28
C LYS A 510 -20.95 -8.21 26.01
N THR A 511 -20.30 -8.43 24.89
CA THR A 511 -20.70 -7.87 23.60
C THR A 511 -21.05 -8.97 22.61
N PHE A 512 -22.10 -8.76 21.83
CA PHE A 512 -22.54 -9.62 20.74
C PHE A 512 -22.45 -8.87 19.41
N ILE A 513 -22.04 -9.58 18.36
CA ILE A 513 -21.97 -9.03 17.01
C ILE A 513 -23.37 -9.09 16.41
N ARG A 514 -24.01 -7.94 16.22
CA ARG A 514 -25.34 -7.89 15.60
C ARG A 514 -25.26 -8.14 14.09
N ARG A 515 -24.31 -7.49 13.42
CA ARG A 515 -24.12 -7.58 11.98
C ARG A 515 -22.69 -7.30 11.56
N LEU A 516 -22.20 -8.05 10.56
CA LEU A 516 -20.99 -7.74 9.81
C LEU A 516 -21.29 -6.85 8.60
N SER A 517 -20.43 -5.86 8.39
CA SER A 517 -20.47 -5.00 7.21
C SER A 517 -19.07 -4.81 6.63
N VAL A 518 -18.96 -4.81 5.31
CA VAL A 518 -17.69 -4.61 4.60
C VAL A 518 -17.71 -3.25 3.91
N GLU A 519 -16.63 -2.50 4.00
CA GLU A 519 -16.48 -1.17 3.40
C GLU A 519 -15.10 -1.02 2.74
N GLY A 520 -15.06 -0.32 1.60
CA GLY A 520 -13.82 -0.01 0.86
C GLY A 520 -13.43 -1.05 -0.20
N ASN A 521 -14.15 -2.17 -0.31
CA ASN A 521 -13.97 -3.17 -1.36
C ASN A 521 -14.69 -2.78 -2.65
N THR A 522 -14.03 -2.01 -3.52
CA THR A 522 -14.61 -1.56 -4.80
C THR A 522 -14.55 -2.61 -5.91
N LYS A 523 -13.55 -3.49 -5.87
CA LYS A 523 -13.33 -4.56 -6.86
C LYS A 523 -13.62 -5.94 -6.27
N THR A 524 -13.14 -6.19 -5.06
CA THR A 524 -13.24 -7.46 -4.33
C THR A 524 -14.66 -7.66 -3.84
N ARG A 525 -15.22 -8.83 -4.07
CA ARG A 525 -16.58 -9.16 -3.64
C ARG A 525 -16.64 -9.41 -2.13
N ASP A 526 -17.75 -9.03 -1.51
CA ASP A 526 -17.98 -9.19 -0.08
C ASP A 526 -17.73 -10.62 0.41
N ASN A 527 -18.20 -11.63 -0.34
CA ASN A 527 -18.04 -13.04 0.04
C ASN A 527 -16.58 -13.46 0.18
N VAL A 528 -15.66 -12.84 -0.57
CA VAL A 528 -14.21 -13.10 -0.48
C VAL A 528 -13.65 -12.66 0.87
N ILE A 529 -14.20 -11.59 1.44
CA ILE A 529 -13.82 -11.05 2.75
C ILE A 529 -14.55 -11.82 3.86
N LEU A 530 -15.88 -11.98 3.72
CA LEU A 530 -16.73 -12.61 4.74
C LEU A 530 -16.34 -14.06 5.02
N ARG A 531 -15.92 -14.84 4.02
CA ARG A 531 -15.46 -16.23 4.23
C ARG A 531 -14.14 -16.36 4.99
N GLU A 532 -13.41 -15.26 5.17
CA GLU A 532 -12.22 -15.21 6.01
C GLU A 532 -12.52 -14.81 7.46
N MET A 533 -13.74 -14.37 7.75
CA MET A 533 -14.18 -14.01 9.10
C MET A 533 -14.47 -15.27 9.92
N ARG A 534 -14.08 -15.23 11.20
CA ARG A 534 -14.38 -16.26 12.21
C ARG A 534 -15.52 -15.87 13.15
N LEU A 535 -15.92 -14.59 13.14
CA LEU A 535 -17.13 -14.09 13.77
C LEU A 535 -18.18 -13.85 12.69
N GLY A 536 -19.42 -14.25 12.96
CA GLY A 536 -20.58 -14.01 12.13
C GLY A 536 -21.66 -13.20 12.87
N ASP A 537 -22.76 -12.96 12.17
CA ASP A 537 -23.93 -12.28 12.72
C ASP A 537 -24.54 -13.12 13.87
N GLY A 538 -24.78 -12.49 15.01
CA GLY A 538 -25.31 -13.09 16.23
C GLY A 538 -24.27 -13.75 17.15
N ASP A 539 -23.00 -13.85 16.73
CA ASP A 539 -21.95 -14.44 17.56
C ASP A 539 -21.63 -13.57 18.77
N MET A 540 -21.31 -14.21 19.91
CA MET A 540 -20.65 -13.51 21.01
C MET A 540 -19.28 -13.04 20.52
N TYR A 541 -18.92 -11.80 20.86
CA TYR A 541 -17.59 -11.29 20.57
C TYR A 541 -16.53 -12.20 21.20
N GLU A 542 -15.47 -12.50 20.45
CA GLU A 542 -14.28 -13.17 20.97
C GLU A 542 -13.07 -12.53 20.28
N GLY A 543 -12.21 -11.89 21.06
CA GLY A 543 -11.00 -11.21 20.56
C GLY A 543 -10.13 -12.14 19.70
N ALA A 544 -9.95 -13.38 20.14
CA ALA A 544 -9.19 -14.41 19.41
C ALA A 544 -9.74 -14.61 18.00
N LYS A 545 -11.06 -14.78 17.82
CA LYS A 545 -11.66 -14.94 16.49
C LYS A 545 -11.50 -13.69 15.64
N LEU A 546 -11.61 -12.49 16.22
CA LEU A 546 -11.39 -11.24 15.50
C LEU A 546 -9.94 -11.12 15.01
N ARG A 547 -8.95 -11.30 15.90
CA ARG A 547 -7.51 -11.30 15.54
C ARG A 547 -7.20 -12.31 14.44
N ARG A 548 -7.75 -13.54 14.54
CA ARG A 548 -7.61 -14.56 13.48
C ARG A 548 -8.23 -14.14 12.14
N SER A 549 -9.36 -13.43 12.17
CA SER A 549 -9.98 -12.89 10.96
C SER A 549 -9.07 -11.84 10.30
N SER A 550 -8.47 -10.94 11.09
CA SER A 550 -7.47 -9.97 10.61
C SER A 550 -6.30 -10.66 9.91
N GLU A 551 -5.71 -11.66 10.57
CA GLU A 551 -4.56 -12.40 10.04
C GLU A 551 -4.89 -13.07 8.70
N ARG A 552 -6.08 -13.68 8.59
CA ARG A 552 -6.53 -14.32 7.35
C ARG A 552 -6.73 -13.32 6.23
N LEU A 553 -7.35 -12.17 6.50
CA LEU A 553 -7.54 -11.10 5.50
C LEU A 553 -6.21 -10.49 5.05
N ASN A 554 -5.29 -10.21 5.98
CA ASN A 554 -3.95 -9.71 5.66
C ASN A 554 -3.15 -10.73 4.82
N ARG A 555 -3.31 -12.03 5.10
CA ARG A 555 -2.66 -13.11 4.35
C ARG A 555 -3.13 -13.20 2.90
N LEU A 556 -4.32 -12.70 2.56
CA LEU A 556 -4.78 -12.64 1.16
C LEU A 556 -3.92 -11.72 0.29
N ARG A 557 -3.33 -10.67 0.88
CA ARG A 557 -2.59 -9.61 0.17
C ARG A 557 -3.42 -8.89 -0.90
N TYR A 558 -4.74 -8.83 -0.71
CA TYR A 558 -5.65 -8.05 -1.55
C TYR A 558 -5.78 -6.61 -1.07
N PHE A 559 -5.40 -6.36 0.19
CA PHE A 559 -5.61 -5.10 0.89
C PHE A 559 -4.27 -4.59 1.40
N SER A 560 -4.04 -3.29 1.29
CA SER A 560 -2.87 -2.63 1.91
C SER A 560 -3.12 -2.32 3.39
N ALA A 561 -4.39 -2.23 3.80
CA ALA A 561 -4.82 -2.06 5.18
C ALA A 561 -6.14 -2.79 5.39
N VAL A 562 -6.25 -3.48 6.53
CA VAL A 562 -7.47 -4.11 7.02
C VAL A 562 -7.70 -3.58 8.42
N ASP A 563 -8.81 -2.89 8.62
CA ASP A 563 -9.22 -2.34 9.89
C ASP A 563 -10.60 -2.87 10.27
N MET A 564 -10.77 -3.23 11.53
CA MET A 564 -11.98 -3.86 12.05
C MET A 564 -12.48 -3.02 13.21
N GLU A 565 -13.55 -2.29 12.95
CA GLU A 565 -14.15 -1.38 13.92
C GLU A 565 -15.41 -2.01 14.51
N LEU A 566 -15.50 -1.99 15.83
CA LEU A 566 -16.74 -2.28 16.55
C LEU A 566 -17.52 -0.98 16.68
N ILE A 567 -18.69 -0.92 16.06
CA ILE A 567 -19.57 0.25 16.10
C ILE A 567 -20.64 -0.02 17.16
N PRO A 568 -20.65 0.74 18.28
CA PRO A 568 -21.70 0.64 19.27
C PRO A 568 -23.07 0.88 18.65
N THR A 569 -24.05 0.07 19.05
CA THR A 569 -25.44 0.28 18.66
C THR A 569 -26.16 1.10 19.73
N GLY A 570 -27.49 1.23 19.62
CA GLY A 570 -28.31 1.81 20.68
C GLY A 570 -28.44 0.91 21.93
N GLN A 571 -27.91 -0.32 21.90
CA GLN A 571 -27.85 -1.25 23.03
C GLN A 571 -26.39 -1.44 23.47
N GLU A 572 -26.15 -1.51 24.78
CA GLU A 572 -24.79 -1.57 25.35
C GLU A 572 -24.07 -2.90 25.14
N ASP A 573 -24.82 -3.98 24.90
CA ASP A 573 -24.33 -5.35 24.67
C ASP A 573 -24.28 -5.75 23.19
N GLU A 574 -24.69 -4.86 22.27
CA GLU A 574 -24.67 -5.13 20.83
C GLU A 574 -23.79 -4.14 20.05
N VAL A 575 -22.96 -4.69 19.16
CA VAL A 575 -22.12 -3.91 18.23
C VAL A 575 -22.28 -4.41 16.80
N ASP A 576 -22.13 -3.51 15.83
CA ASP A 576 -21.90 -3.89 14.45
C ASP A 576 -20.38 -4.01 14.21
N LEU A 577 -19.94 -5.11 13.58
CA LEU A 577 -18.55 -5.27 13.17
C LEU A 577 -18.38 -4.74 11.75
N LYS A 578 -17.67 -3.62 11.61
CA LYS A 578 -17.34 -3.03 10.31
C LYS A 578 -15.91 -3.39 9.91
N ILE A 579 -15.79 -4.11 8.80
CA ILE A 579 -14.52 -4.45 8.18
C ILE A 579 -14.21 -3.40 7.10
N LYS A 580 -13.31 -2.46 7.41
CA LYS A 580 -12.80 -1.47 6.47
C LYS A 580 -11.55 -2.01 5.79
N VAL A 581 -11.58 -2.12 4.47
CA VAL A 581 -10.43 -2.55 3.69
C VAL A 581 -10.00 -1.46 2.71
N LYS A 582 -8.68 -1.28 2.58
CA LYS A 582 -8.10 -0.48 1.50
C LYS A 582 -7.53 -1.42 0.45
N GLU A 583 -8.20 -1.54 -0.69
CA GLU A 583 -7.75 -2.42 -1.78
C GLU A 583 -6.37 -2.02 -2.30
N SER A 584 -5.54 -3.03 -2.54
CA SER A 584 -4.20 -2.89 -3.12
C SER A 584 -4.18 -3.43 -4.54
N ASN A 585 -3.12 -3.14 -5.29
CA ASN A 585 -2.89 -3.79 -6.57
C ASN A 585 -2.53 -5.26 -6.35
N THR A 586 -3.38 -6.16 -6.85
CA THR A 586 -3.21 -7.62 -6.74
C THR A 586 -2.49 -8.23 -7.93
N GLY A 587 -2.30 -7.45 -8.99
CA GLY A 587 -1.52 -7.81 -10.16
C GLY A 587 -0.03 -7.57 -9.95
N ALA A 588 0.80 -8.49 -10.43
CA ALA A 588 2.25 -8.36 -10.41
C ALA A 588 2.87 -8.87 -11.71
N ILE A 589 3.92 -8.18 -12.15
CA ILE A 589 4.83 -8.64 -13.21
C ILE A 589 6.16 -8.91 -12.53
N MET A 590 6.70 -10.10 -12.72
CA MET A 590 7.98 -10.51 -12.15
C MET A 590 8.90 -10.95 -13.28
N GLY A 591 10.19 -10.65 -13.13
CA GLY A 591 11.25 -11.13 -14.01
C GLY A 591 12.36 -11.74 -13.18
N GLY A 592 13.11 -12.66 -13.75
CA GLY A 592 14.27 -13.27 -13.12
C GLY A 592 15.33 -13.64 -14.13
N VAL A 593 16.57 -13.74 -13.65
CA VAL A 593 17.69 -14.30 -14.39
C VAL A 593 18.45 -15.22 -13.44
N GLY A 594 18.87 -16.37 -13.93
CA GLY A 594 19.63 -17.31 -13.12
C GLY A 594 20.63 -18.10 -13.94
N TYR A 595 21.64 -18.62 -13.26
CA TYR A 595 22.62 -19.54 -13.81
C TYR A 595 22.65 -20.82 -12.96
N SER A 596 22.49 -21.97 -13.61
CA SER A 596 22.68 -23.27 -12.98
C SER A 596 23.47 -24.20 -13.89
N SER A 597 24.05 -25.26 -13.29
CA SER A 597 24.65 -26.35 -14.07
C SER A 597 23.67 -27.09 -14.98
N TYR A 598 22.36 -27.06 -14.68
CA TYR A 598 21.35 -27.78 -15.46
C TYR A 598 20.96 -27.03 -16.73
N TYR A 599 20.70 -25.72 -16.63
CA TYR A 599 20.12 -24.93 -17.72
C TYR A 599 20.99 -23.77 -18.21
N ASP A 600 22.23 -23.67 -17.73
CA ASP A 600 23.12 -22.52 -17.93
C ASP A 600 22.43 -21.21 -17.57
N VAL A 601 22.52 -20.18 -18.41
CA VAL A 601 21.81 -18.92 -18.23
C VAL A 601 20.34 -19.09 -18.63
N GLY A 602 19.45 -18.87 -17.68
CA GLY A 602 18.01 -18.80 -17.90
C GLY A 602 17.45 -17.42 -17.61
N VAL A 603 16.36 -17.08 -18.31
CA VAL A 603 15.52 -15.90 -18.06
C VAL A 603 14.11 -16.36 -17.78
N SER A 604 13.47 -15.79 -16.76
CA SER A 604 12.07 -16.05 -16.44
C SER A 604 11.28 -14.76 -16.43
N ALA A 605 10.02 -14.86 -16.83
CA ALA A 605 9.06 -13.77 -16.75
C ALA A 605 7.71 -14.34 -16.32
N SER A 606 7.00 -13.66 -15.43
CA SER A 606 5.64 -14.03 -15.07
C SER A 606 4.75 -12.82 -14.91
N ILE A 607 3.48 -13.03 -15.25
CA ILE A 607 2.41 -12.07 -15.04
C ILE A 607 1.35 -12.80 -14.21
N MET A 608 0.92 -12.20 -13.11
CA MET A 608 -0.04 -12.82 -12.21
C MET A 608 -1.07 -11.81 -11.71
N GLU A 609 -2.25 -12.32 -11.40
CA GLU A 609 -3.37 -11.61 -10.79
C GLU A 609 -3.96 -12.50 -9.69
N ARG A 610 -3.80 -12.09 -8.42
CA ARG A 610 -4.25 -12.90 -7.25
C ARG A 610 -5.73 -12.78 -6.92
N ASN A 611 -6.42 -11.80 -7.50
CA ASN A 611 -7.84 -11.52 -7.23
C ASN A 611 -8.60 -11.23 -8.53
N LEU A 612 -8.47 -12.13 -9.50
CA LEU A 612 -9.09 -11.98 -10.82
C LEU A 612 -10.60 -11.79 -10.69
N PHE A 613 -11.11 -10.71 -11.31
CA PHE A 613 -12.51 -10.28 -11.25
C PHE A 613 -13.07 -10.04 -9.83
N GLY A 614 -12.21 -9.82 -8.84
CA GLY A 614 -12.61 -9.61 -7.45
C GLY A 614 -13.15 -10.86 -6.75
N ARG A 615 -12.88 -12.05 -7.27
CA ARG A 615 -13.41 -13.34 -6.75
C ARG A 615 -12.40 -14.11 -5.89
N GLY A 616 -11.20 -13.58 -5.70
CA GLY A 616 -10.06 -14.27 -5.10
C GLY A 616 -9.49 -15.39 -5.99
N TYR A 617 -9.81 -15.39 -7.29
CA TYR A 617 -9.21 -16.33 -8.23
C TYR A 617 -7.78 -15.90 -8.54
N TRP A 618 -6.87 -16.86 -8.55
CA TRP A 618 -5.48 -16.64 -8.92
C TRP A 618 -5.25 -17.10 -10.35
N LEU A 619 -4.73 -16.21 -11.19
CA LEU A 619 -4.29 -16.51 -12.54
C LEU A 619 -2.81 -16.11 -12.68
N GLN A 620 -2.00 -16.99 -13.24
CA GLN A 620 -0.59 -16.73 -13.48
C GLN A 620 -0.19 -17.32 -14.83
N LEU A 621 0.52 -16.52 -15.63
CA LEU A 621 1.24 -16.97 -16.81
C LEU A 621 2.73 -16.82 -16.51
N GLN A 622 3.48 -17.91 -16.62
CA GLN A 622 4.93 -17.94 -16.41
C GLN A 622 5.61 -18.47 -17.67
N GLY A 623 6.65 -17.78 -18.09
CA GLY A 623 7.56 -18.23 -19.13
C GLY A 623 8.98 -18.37 -18.57
N PHE A 624 9.68 -19.40 -19.03
CA PHE A 624 11.08 -19.65 -18.74
C PHE A 624 11.81 -19.97 -20.05
N PHE A 625 12.99 -19.39 -20.23
CA PHE A 625 13.81 -19.61 -21.40
C PHE A 625 15.27 -19.77 -21.00
N SER A 626 15.89 -20.85 -21.47
CA SER A 626 17.34 -21.06 -21.47
C SER A 626 17.74 -21.85 -22.72
N TRP A 627 19.04 -22.09 -22.90
CA TRP A 627 19.53 -22.91 -24.00
C TRP A 627 19.14 -24.39 -23.91
N ARG A 628 18.92 -24.91 -22.70
CA ARG A 628 18.54 -26.32 -22.47
C ARG A 628 17.06 -26.53 -22.19
N ARG A 629 16.32 -25.50 -21.78
CA ARG A 629 14.90 -25.61 -21.43
C ARG A 629 14.14 -24.36 -21.80
N THR A 630 13.02 -24.54 -22.49
CA THR A 630 12.00 -23.49 -22.68
C THR A 630 10.66 -24.00 -22.16
N SER A 631 10.00 -23.25 -21.28
CA SER A 631 8.69 -23.63 -20.78
C SER A 631 7.72 -22.46 -20.66
N GLY A 632 6.44 -22.78 -20.79
CA GLY A 632 5.33 -21.84 -20.57
C GLY A 632 4.24 -22.54 -19.76
N VAL A 633 3.82 -21.91 -18.66
CA VAL A 633 2.83 -22.44 -17.72
C VAL A 633 1.72 -21.42 -17.52
N LEU A 634 0.48 -21.84 -17.75
CA LEU A 634 -0.74 -21.10 -17.39
C LEU A 634 -1.38 -21.79 -16.19
N SER A 635 -1.38 -21.11 -15.05
CA SER A 635 -1.93 -21.59 -13.79
C SER A 635 -3.18 -20.81 -13.43
N PHE A 636 -4.29 -21.52 -13.20
CA PHE A 636 -5.51 -21.00 -12.62
C PHE A 636 -5.78 -21.67 -11.28
N THR A 637 -6.22 -20.92 -10.27
CA THR A 637 -6.62 -21.48 -8.97
C THR A 637 -7.85 -20.75 -8.43
N ASN A 638 -8.89 -21.51 -8.11
CA ASN A 638 -9.98 -21.08 -7.25
C ASN A 638 -9.74 -21.62 -5.84
N PRO A 639 -9.31 -20.78 -4.89
CA PRO A 639 -8.93 -21.25 -3.56
C PRO A 639 -10.12 -21.71 -2.69
N ARG A 640 -11.34 -21.37 -3.10
CA ARG A 640 -12.56 -21.47 -2.28
C ARG A 640 -13.76 -21.81 -3.15
N ILE A 641 -13.76 -23.01 -3.74
CA ILE A 641 -14.85 -23.42 -4.62
C ILE A 641 -16.17 -23.43 -3.85
N TYR A 642 -17.19 -22.74 -4.36
CA TYR A 642 -18.47 -22.53 -3.67
C TYR A 642 -18.35 -21.99 -2.24
N ASP A 643 -17.34 -21.14 -1.98
CA ASP A 643 -17.02 -20.57 -0.67
C ASP A 643 -16.70 -21.63 0.42
N THR A 644 -16.38 -22.85 0.00
CA THR A 644 -15.85 -23.90 0.90
C THR A 644 -14.35 -23.73 1.12
N GLU A 645 -13.78 -24.53 2.04
CA GLU A 645 -12.33 -24.62 2.25
C GLU A 645 -11.60 -25.41 1.13
N LEU A 646 -12.33 -26.00 0.17
CA LEU A 646 -11.73 -26.74 -0.94
C LEU A 646 -11.18 -25.79 -2.01
N SER A 647 -9.89 -25.94 -2.31
CA SER A 647 -9.19 -25.27 -3.39
C SER A 647 -9.10 -26.18 -4.61
N VAL A 648 -9.33 -25.60 -5.79
CA VAL A 648 -9.20 -26.27 -7.10
C VAL A 648 -8.25 -25.46 -7.97
N GLY A 649 -7.25 -26.13 -8.53
CA GLY A 649 -6.26 -25.55 -9.44
C GLY A 649 -6.15 -26.33 -10.74
N ASN A 650 -5.72 -25.64 -11.79
CA ASN A 650 -5.39 -26.20 -13.09
C ASN A 650 -4.09 -25.56 -13.59
N ASP A 651 -3.12 -26.37 -13.97
CA ASP A 651 -1.85 -25.93 -14.56
C ASP A 651 -1.70 -26.55 -15.93
N PHE A 652 -1.85 -25.72 -16.97
CA PHE A 652 -1.59 -26.11 -18.34
C PHE A 652 -0.18 -25.66 -18.73
N TYR A 653 0.63 -26.56 -19.29
CA TYR A 653 2.02 -26.24 -19.60
C TYR A 653 2.52 -26.89 -20.87
N TYR A 654 3.48 -26.20 -21.48
CA TYR A 654 4.33 -26.74 -22.54
C TYR A 654 5.79 -26.59 -22.11
N THR A 655 6.58 -27.64 -22.35
CA THR A 655 8.01 -27.67 -22.04
C THR A 655 8.76 -28.30 -23.20
N HIS A 656 9.85 -27.64 -23.61
CA HIS A 656 10.84 -28.14 -24.54
C HIS A 656 12.17 -28.29 -23.80
N ASP A 657 12.64 -29.53 -23.66
CA ASP A 657 13.84 -29.89 -22.91
C ASP A 657 14.88 -30.56 -23.82
N TYR A 658 16.10 -30.02 -23.80
CA TYR A 658 17.27 -30.61 -24.45
C TYR A 658 18.11 -31.34 -23.40
N TRP A 659 18.16 -32.67 -23.50
CA TRP A 659 19.01 -33.53 -22.69
C TRP A 659 20.23 -33.95 -23.50
N ASP A 660 21.24 -34.51 -22.82
CA ASP A 660 22.49 -34.88 -23.49
C ASP A 660 22.28 -36.00 -24.53
N SER A 661 21.41 -36.97 -24.24
CA SER A 661 21.16 -38.13 -25.13
C SER A 661 19.81 -38.10 -25.87
N PHE A 662 18.97 -37.06 -25.67
CA PHE A 662 17.66 -36.93 -26.34
C PHE A 662 17.05 -35.52 -26.21
N THR A 663 16.07 -35.21 -27.06
CA THR A 663 15.19 -34.04 -26.92
C THR A 663 13.76 -34.46 -26.54
N LYS A 664 13.12 -33.72 -25.63
CA LYS A 664 11.75 -33.99 -25.13
C LYS A 664 10.85 -32.77 -25.26
N ASP A 665 9.79 -32.92 -26.06
CA ASP A 665 8.68 -31.96 -26.13
C ASP A 665 7.48 -32.47 -25.35
N THR A 666 7.00 -31.69 -24.38
CA THR A 666 5.90 -32.08 -23.47
C THR A 666 4.77 -31.06 -23.52
N LEU A 667 3.54 -31.55 -23.67
CA LEU A 667 2.32 -30.80 -23.43
C LEU A 667 1.56 -31.48 -22.29
N GLY A 668 1.34 -30.75 -21.19
CA GLY A 668 0.76 -31.30 -19.98
C GLY A 668 -0.36 -30.46 -19.39
N ASP A 669 -1.22 -31.13 -18.64
CA ASP A 669 -2.20 -30.50 -17.77
C ASP A 669 -2.19 -31.17 -16.40
N THR A 670 -2.33 -30.37 -15.34
CA THR A 670 -2.43 -30.88 -13.97
C THR A 670 -3.61 -30.24 -13.25
N ILE A 671 -4.61 -31.06 -12.92
CA ILE A 671 -5.74 -30.66 -12.06
C ILE A 671 -5.37 -30.94 -10.61
N ARG A 672 -5.54 -29.95 -9.73
CA ARG A 672 -5.15 -30.02 -8.32
C ARG A 672 -6.35 -29.73 -7.42
N LEU A 673 -6.50 -30.53 -6.38
CA LEU A 673 -7.43 -30.32 -5.29
C LEU A 673 -6.64 -30.18 -4.00
N ALA A 674 -6.98 -29.22 -3.15
CA ALA A 674 -6.35 -29.08 -1.84
C ALA A 674 -7.37 -28.69 -0.78
N TYR A 675 -7.28 -29.31 0.39
CA TYR A 675 -8.16 -29.05 1.53
C TYR A 675 -7.32 -28.80 2.79
N PRO A 676 -7.50 -27.66 3.48
CA PRO A 676 -6.84 -27.39 4.75
C PRO A 676 -7.46 -28.26 5.85
N LEU A 677 -6.63 -29.03 6.56
CA LEU A 677 -7.05 -29.81 7.73
C LEU A 677 -7.08 -28.96 9.01
N GLY A 678 -6.49 -27.77 8.94
CA GLY A 678 -6.38 -26.83 10.04
C GLY A 678 -5.56 -25.63 9.60
N GLU A 679 -4.96 -24.93 10.56
CA GLU A 679 -4.28 -23.66 10.29
C GLU A 679 -2.90 -23.83 9.65
N TYR A 680 -2.24 -24.97 9.88
CA TYR A 680 -0.87 -25.25 9.42
C TYR A 680 -0.78 -26.39 8.41
N SER A 681 -1.81 -27.22 8.30
CA SER A 681 -1.76 -28.48 7.56
C SER A 681 -2.80 -28.50 6.44
N SER A 682 -2.40 -28.99 5.27
CA SER A 682 -3.29 -29.23 4.14
C SER A 682 -2.98 -30.56 3.47
N VAL A 683 -4.03 -31.22 3.01
CA VAL A 683 -3.92 -32.39 2.13
C VAL A 683 -4.33 -31.98 0.71
N GLY A 684 -3.76 -32.63 -0.28
CA GLY A 684 -4.13 -32.40 -1.66
C GLY A 684 -4.02 -33.65 -2.50
N VAL A 685 -4.78 -33.67 -3.59
CA VAL A 685 -4.74 -34.70 -4.62
C VAL A 685 -4.57 -33.99 -5.95
N ALA A 686 -3.69 -34.48 -6.82
CA ALA A 686 -3.54 -33.93 -8.15
C ALA A 686 -3.48 -35.03 -9.21
N TYR A 687 -4.11 -34.79 -10.34
CA TYR A 687 -4.05 -35.65 -11.51
C TYR A 687 -3.27 -34.93 -12.61
N ARG A 688 -2.18 -35.56 -13.06
CA ARG A 688 -1.26 -35.07 -14.10
C ARG A 688 -1.43 -35.93 -15.34
N LEU A 689 -1.70 -35.27 -16.47
CA LEU A 689 -1.77 -35.91 -17.78
C LEU A 689 -0.83 -35.20 -18.73
N GLU A 690 0.18 -35.91 -19.24
CA GLU A 690 1.16 -35.39 -20.17
C GLU A 690 1.16 -36.22 -21.45
N ARG A 691 1.26 -35.54 -22.59
CA ARG A 691 1.70 -36.13 -23.84
C ARG A 691 3.09 -35.58 -24.15
N TYR A 692 4.06 -36.46 -24.33
CA TYR A 692 5.40 -36.04 -24.71
C TYR A 692 5.90 -36.81 -25.94
N ASN A 693 6.80 -36.17 -26.70
CA ASN A 693 7.52 -36.77 -27.81
C ASN A 693 9.01 -36.73 -27.49
N LEU A 694 9.64 -37.90 -27.46
CA LEU A 694 11.07 -38.06 -27.23
C LEU A 694 11.73 -38.42 -28.56
N TYR A 695 12.69 -37.62 -29.01
CA TYR A 695 13.33 -37.74 -30.33
C TYR A 695 14.78 -37.28 -30.26
N ASP A 696 15.50 -37.37 -31.38
CA ASP A 696 16.95 -37.15 -31.46
C ASP A 696 17.70 -38.00 -30.42
N VAL A 697 17.34 -39.30 -30.36
CA VAL A 697 17.94 -40.27 -29.43
C VAL A 697 19.15 -40.92 -30.08
N ASP A 698 20.27 -40.95 -29.38
CA ASP A 698 21.50 -41.58 -29.88
C ASP A 698 21.32 -43.10 -30.05
N ASP A 699 22.12 -43.70 -30.94
CA ASP A 699 21.97 -45.10 -31.35
C ASP A 699 22.48 -46.09 -30.27
N ASP A 700 23.40 -45.67 -29.42
CA ASP A 700 23.97 -46.47 -28.32
C ASP A 700 23.35 -46.16 -26.95
N THR A 701 22.25 -45.41 -26.93
CA THR A 701 21.57 -44.98 -25.71
C THR A 701 20.98 -46.13 -24.89
N SER A 702 21.02 -46.00 -23.56
CA SER A 702 20.44 -46.96 -22.62
C SER A 702 18.95 -47.24 -22.89
N PRO A 703 18.48 -48.50 -22.70
CA PRO A 703 17.05 -48.83 -22.77
C PRO A 703 16.16 -48.05 -21.79
N TYR A 704 16.72 -47.44 -20.74
CA TYR A 704 15.95 -46.53 -19.87
C TYR A 704 15.44 -45.27 -20.59
N ILE A 705 16.04 -44.93 -21.74
CA ILE A 705 15.67 -43.81 -22.61
C ILE A 705 15.11 -44.34 -23.93
N ARG A 706 15.80 -45.28 -24.60
CA ARG A 706 15.43 -45.75 -25.95
C ARG A 706 14.05 -46.41 -26.01
N ASP A 707 13.65 -47.12 -24.96
CA ASP A 707 12.31 -47.76 -24.89
C ASP A 707 11.16 -46.73 -24.93
N TYR A 708 11.46 -45.46 -24.65
CA TYR A 708 10.53 -44.34 -24.63
C TYR A 708 10.67 -43.40 -25.83
N GLU A 709 11.38 -43.79 -26.89
CA GLU A 709 11.46 -43.01 -28.13
C GLU A 709 10.08 -42.87 -28.79
N GLY A 710 9.78 -41.68 -29.31
CA GLY A 710 8.51 -41.34 -29.94
C GLY A 710 7.46 -40.76 -28.98
N ILE A 711 6.19 -40.93 -29.35
CA ILE A 711 5.06 -40.32 -28.64
C ILE A 711 4.59 -41.22 -27.49
N ASN A 712 4.56 -40.64 -26.30
CA ASN A 712 4.26 -41.33 -25.06
C ASN A 712 3.32 -40.49 -24.18
N TRP A 713 2.78 -41.11 -23.14
CA TRP A 713 1.77 -40.51 -22.27
C TRP A 713 2.05 -40.81 -20.80
N THR A 714 2.14 -39.77 -19.98
CA THR A 714 2.17 -39.90 -18.53
C THR A 714 0.77 -39.64 -17.99
N SER A 715 0.18 -40.60 -17.27
CA SER A 715 -1.08 -40.45 -16.55
C SER A 715 -0.81 -40.78 -15.09
N ALA A 716 -0.84 -39.78 -14.21
CA ALA A 716 -0.40 -39.92 -12.84
C ALA A 716 -1.35 -39.27 -11.83
N LEU A 717 -1.60 -39.98 -10.73
CA LEU A 717 -2.34 -39.49 -9.58
C LEU A 717 -1.38 -39.30 -8.42
N SER A 718 -1.42 -38.12 -7.79
CA SER A 718 -0.59 -37.80 -6.63
C SER A 718 -1.42 -37.41 -5.41
N ALA A 719 -0.92 -37.76 -4.23
CA ALA A 719 -1.43 -37.31 -2.95
C ALA A 719 -0.31 -36.54 -2.24
N ARG A 720 -0.65 -35.37 -1.67
CA ARG A 720 0.28 -34.47 -1.00
C ARG A 720 -0.21 -34.15 0.40
N PHE A 721 0.70 -34.13 1.35
CA PHE A 721 0.52 -33.53 2.67
C PHE A 721 1.54 -32.39 2.83
N LEU A 722 1.05 -31.22 3.22
CA LEU A 722 1.87 -30.06 3.55
C LEU A 722 1.55 -29.65 4.98
N ARG A 723 2.59 -29.45 5.79
CA ARG A 723 2.50 -28.77 7.08
C ARG A 723 3.53 -27.64 7.11
N ASP A 724 3.08 -26.43 7.38
CA ASP A 724 3.93 -25.23 7.44
C ASP A 724 3.62 -24.47 8.73
N THR A 725 4.57 -24.45 9.66
CA THR A 725 4.48 -23.74 10.95
C THR A 725 5.44 -22.55 11.01
N THR A 726 5.94 -22.09 9.86
CA THR A 726 6.91 -21.01 9.80
C THR A 726 6.29 -19.67 10.20
N ASP A 727 7.11 -18.82 10.80
CA ASP A 727 6.73 -17.47 11.24
C ASP A 727 6.40 -16.54 10.07
N VAL A 728 7.21 -16.58 9.01
CA VAL A 728 7.02 -15.80 7.78
C VAL A 728 7.31 -16.67 6.57
N LYS A 729 6.38 -16.74 5.61
CA LYS A 729 6.51 -17.61 4.42
C LYS A 729 7.70 -17.27 3.52
N GLU A 730 8.00 -15.99 3.32
CA GLU A 730 9.09 -15.57 2.43
C GLU A 730 10.49 -15.76 3.04
N ARG A 731 10.61 -15.59 4.36
CA ARG A 731 11.87 -15.72 5.11
C ARG A 731 11.62 -16.35 6.46
N PRO A 732 11.43 -17.67 6.51
CA PRO A 732 11.29 -18.37 7.77
C PRO A 732 12.53 -18.15 8.64
N THR A 733 12.32 -17.72 9.88
CA THR A 733 13.38 -17.67 10.90
C THR A 733 13.14 -18.69 12.01
N LYS A 734 11.90 -19.14 12.16
CA LYS A 734 11.47 -20.14 13.13
C LYS A 734 10.41 -21.06 12.53
N GLY A 735 10.34 -22.28 13.02
CA GLY A 735 9.29 -23.25 12.65
C GLY A 735 9.78 -24.30 11.65
N THR A 736 8.84 -25.06 11.09
CA THR A 736 9.15 -26.17 10.19
C THR A 736 8.24 -26.21 8.97
N ILE A 737 8.77 -26.76 7.87
CA ILE A 737 8.00 -27.09 6.68
C ILE A 737 8.16 -28.58 6.41
N THR A 738 7.05 -29.31 6.34
CA THR A 738 7.01 -30.72 5.98
C THR A 738 6.18 -30.89 4.72
N ARG A 739 6.76 -31.48 3.68
CA ARG A 739 6.09 -31.84 2.43
C ARG A 739 6.27 -33.33 2.20
N LEU A 740 5.17 -34.07 2.21
CA LEU A 740 5.14 -35.47 1.81
C LEU A 740 4.33 -35.55 0.52
N TRP A 741 4.84 -36.24 -0.49
CA TRP A 741 4.06 -36.56 -1.68
C TRP A 741 4.32 -37.97 -2.15
N VAL A 742 3.26 -38.59 -2.66
CA VAL A 742 3.29 -39.88 -3.33
C VAL A 742 2.58 -39.71 -4.66
N GLU A 743 3.16 -40.24 -5.72
CA GLU A 743 2.64 -40.18 -7.08
C GLU A 743 2.64 -41.58 -7.68
N TYR A 744 1.51 -42.00 -8.23
CA TYR A 744 1.31 -43.27 -8.92
C TYR A 744 1.05 -42.96 -10.39
N GLY A 745 1.97 -43.36 -11.26
CA GLY A 745 1.89 -43.19 -12.72
C GLY A 745 1.64 -44.52 -13.42
N GLY A 746 0.83 -44.50 -14.49
CA GLY A 746 0.67 -45.67 -15.35
C GLY A 746 -0.29 -46.72 -14.80
N GLY A 747 -0.08 -47.97 -15.23
CA GLY A 747 -0.79 -49.16 -14.75
C GLY A 747 -2.31 -49.02 -14.88
N GLY A 748 -3.01 -49.00 -13.74
CA GLY A 748 -4.47 -48.85 -13.70
C GLY A 748 -5.01 -47.50 -14.20
N LEU A 749 -4.14 -46.49 -14.36
CA LEU A 749 -4.50 -45.16 -14.87
C LEU A 749 -4.27 -44.99 -16.39
N GLY A 750 -3.75 -46.03 -17.06
CA GLY A 750 -3.30 -45.97 -18.45
C GLY A 750 -2.02 -45.13 -18.62
N GLY A 751 -1.62 -44.87 -19.86
CA GLY A 751 -0.34 -44.23 -20.17
C GLY A 751 0.81 -45.23 -20.33
N THR A 752 1.97 -44.72 -20.73
CA THR A 752 3.20 -45.48 -20.99
C THR A 752 4.10 -45.55 -19.77
N ASP A 753 4.04 -44.55 -18.90
CA ASP A 753 5.01 -44.36 -17.82
C ASP A 753 4.53 -45.04 -16.54
N ASN A 754 5.19 -46.12 -16.16
CA ASN A 754 4.78 -46.98 -15.06
C ASN A 754 5.70 -46.80 -13.84
N PHE A 755 5.22 -46.09 -12.82
CA PHE A 755 6.01 -45.85 -11.61
C PHE A 755 5.16 -45.53 -10.36
N VAL A 756 5.79 -45.68 -9.19
CA VAL A 756 5.36 -45.08 -7.92
C VAL A 756 6.51 -44.27 -7.38
N LYS A 757 6.30 -42.98 -7.12
CA LYS A 757 7.32 -42.07 -6.59
C LYS A 757 6.86 -41.53 -5.25
N ALA A 758 7.70 -41.65 -4.24
CA ALA A 758 7.42 -41.17 -2.89
C ALA A 758 8.59 -40.30 -2.43
N VAL A 759 8.28 -39.12 -1.89
CA VAL A 759 9.31 -38.21 -1.38
C VAL A 759 8.84 -37.48 -0.13
N ALA A 760 9.77 -37.33 0.79
CA ALA A 760 9.64 -36.52 1.99
C ALA A 760 10.66 -35.37 1.92
N ASP A 761 10.19 -34.13 2.06
CA ASP A 761 11.02 -32.92 2.19
C ASP A 761 10.66 -32.24 3.51
N TRP A 762 11.64 -32.09 4.38
CA TRP A 762 11.50 -31.45 5.68
C TRP A 762 12.51 -30.31 5.82
N GLN A 763 12.07 -29.19 6.36
CA GLN A 763 12.88 -28.02 6.64
C GLN A 763 12.61 -27.55 8.07
N GLY A 764 13.67 -27.21 8.80
CA GLY A 764 13.61 -26.65 10.14
C GLY A 764 14.42 -25.36 10.23
N PHE A 765 13.83 -24.36 10.90
CA PHE A 765 14.43 -23.05 11.11
C PHE A 765 14.46 -22.74 12.61
N TRP A 766 15.64 -22.33 13.11
CA TRP A 766 15.82 -21.92 14.50
C TRP A 766 16.68 -20.67 14.55
N SER A 767 16.19 -19.64 15.23
CA SER A 767 16.93 -18.39 15.40
C SER A 767 17.19 -18.11 16.86
N ALA A 768 18.47 -18.01 17.23
CA ALA A 768 18.89 -17.61 18.57
C ALA A 768 18.81 -16.08 18.76
N ALA A 769 18.90 -15.32 17.67
CA ALA A 769 18.77 -13.87 17.64
C ALA A 769 18.18 -13.42 16.28
N PRO A 770 17.62 -12.20 16.15
CA PRO A 770 16.91 -11.76 14.93
C PRO A 770 17.74 -11.76 13.64
N GLN A 771 19.07 -11.78 13.75
CA GLN A 771 20.01 -11.73 12.63
C GLN A 771 20.63 -13.11 12.32
N HIS A 772 20.40 -14.11 13.17
CA HIS A 772 21.10 -15.39 13.13
C HIS A 772 20.10 -16.54 13.10
N THR A 773 19.96 -17.18 11.93
CA THR A 773 19.05 -18.30 11.71
C THR A 773 19.83 -19.54 11.27
N LEU A 774 19.64 -20.64 11.97
CA LEU A 774 20.06 -21.97 11.53
C LEU A 774 18.94 -22.59 10.69
N HIS A 775 19.27 -23.07 9.50
CA HIS A 775 18.35 -23.76 8.60
C HIS A 775 18.89 -25.16 8.29
N LEU A 776 18.05 -26.17 8.52
CA LEU A 776 18.33 -27.56 8.16
C LEU A 776 17.24 -28.05 7.21
N ARG A 777 17.62 -28.56 6.04
CA ARG A 777 16.73 -29.25 5.11
C ARG A 777 17.15 -30.70 4.99
N ALA A 778 16.18 -31.61 4.95
CA ALA A 778 16.37 -33.02 4.67
C ALA A 778 15.34 -33.46 3.62
N ARG A 779 15.80 -34.07 2.53
CA ARG A 779 14.95 -34.55 1.44
C ARG A 779 15.30 -36.00 1.10
N LEU A 780 14.33 -36.89 1.16
CA LEU A 780 14.48 -38.33 0.89
C LEU A 780 13.48 -38.77 -0.16
N GLY A 781 13.92 -39.49 -1.19
CA GLY A 781 13.08 -39.90 -2.30
C GLY A 781 13.29 -41.35 -2.73
N GLY A 782 12.22 -42.00 -3.16
CA GLY A 782 12.25 -43.32 -3.78
C GLY A 782 11.26 -43.42 -4.93
N VAL A 783 11.70 -43.95 -6.07
CA VAL A 783 10.85 -44.31 -7.21
C VAL A 783 10.94 -45.81 -7.46
N PHE A 784 9.78 -46.41 -7.72
CA PHE A 784 9.58 -47.85 -7.77
C PHE A 784 8.83 -48.19 -9.05
N GLN A 785 9.14 -49.33 -9.65
CA GLN A 785 8.33 -49.88 -10.73
C GLN A 785 7.01 -50.41 -10.15
N ASN A 786 5.89 -50.14 -10.83
CA ASN A 786 4.58 -50.74 -10.50
C ASN A 786 4.10 -51.74 -11.56
N THR A 787 4.75 -51.80 -12.73
CA THR A 787 4.61 -52.85 -13.75
C THR A 787 5.98 -53.48 -14.03
N GLY A 788 6.10 -54.29 -15.09
CA GLY A 788 7.39 -54.81 -15.56
C GLY A 788 8.27 -53.78 -16.27
N ASP A 789 7.73 -52.62 -16.63
CA ASP A 789 8.42 -51.63 -17.45
C ASP A 789 9.42 -50.80 -16.64
N LYS A 790 10.46 -50.29 -17.30
CA LYS A 790 11.49 -49.46 -16.66
C LYS A 790 10.91 -48.08 -16.33
N VAL A 791 11.28 -47.48 -15.20
CA VAL A 791 10.91 -46.08 -14.93
C VAL A 791 11.69 -45.16 -15.88
N PRO A 792 11.03 -44.25 -16.63
CA PRO A 792 11.72 -43.32 -17.53
C PRO A 792 12.69 -42.39 -16.79
N VAL A 793 13.79 -41.99 -17.42
CA VAL A 793 14.85 -41.19 -16.77
C VAL A 793 14.40 -39.82 -16.23
N PHE A 794 13.44 -39.19 -16.88
CA PHE A 794 12.88 -37.90 -16.43
C PHE A 794 11.92 -38.04 -15.23
N GLU A 795 11.51 -39.26 -14.86
CA GLU A 795 10.76 -39.54 -13.62
C GLU A 795 11.68 -39.97 -12.45
N ARG A 796 12.97 -40.19 -12.71
CA ARG A 796 13.99 -40.57 -11.71
C ARG A 796 14.54 -39.35 -10.97
N PHE A 797 15.42 -39.58 -9.99
CA PHE A 797 16.01 -38.51 -9.20
C PHE A 797 17.35 -38.03 -9.76
N TRP A 798 17.51 -36.72 -9.77
CA TRP A 798 18.71 -36.01 -10.18
C TRP A 798 19.14 -35.12 -9.01
N VAL A 799 20.40 -35.23 -8.62
CA VAL A 799 20.97 -34.57 -7.44
C VAL A 799 22.23 -33.86 -7.88
N GLY A 800 22.28 -32.55 -7.62
CA GLY A 800 23.37 -31.66 -7.99
C GLY A 800 22.83 -30.26 -8.24
N GLY A 801 23.67 -29.26 -8.01
CA GLY A 801 23.35 -27.85 -8.19
C GLY A 801 22.67 -27.18 -7.01
N MET A 802 22.28 -25.92 -7.23
CA MET A 802 21.91 -24.94 -6.21
C MET A 802 20.75 -25.35 -5.28
N ASP A 803 19.83 -26.19 -5.74
CA ASP A 803 18.64 -26.61 -4.99
C ASP A 803 18.80 -27.93 -4.22
N THR A 804 19.94 -28.63 -4.42
CA THR A 804 20.23 -29.90 -3.73
C THR A 804 21.60 -29.93 -3.10
N ILE A 805 22.70 -30.03 -3.85
CA ILE A 805 24.05 -30.15 -3.28
C ILE A 805 24.94 -29.21 -4.07
N ARG A 806 25.15 -28.01 -3.52
CA ARG A 806 25.90 -26.95 -4.20
C ARG A 806 27.35 -27.37 -4.41
N GLY A 807 27.94 -26.92 -5.51
CA GLY A 807 29.32 -27.26 -5.87
C GLY A 807 29.47 -28.50 -6.74
N TYR A 808 28.48 -29.40 -6.78
CA TYR A 808 28.36 -30.44 -7.82
C TYR A 808 27.39 -29.94 -8.90
N ALA A 809 27.67 -30.23 -10.17
CA ALA A 809 26.73 -30.01 -11.26
C ALA A 809 25.56 -31.00 -11.21
N TYR A 810 24.47 -30.65 -11.91
CA TYR A 810 23.17 -31.34 -11.86
C TYR A 810 23.23 -32.86 -12.11
N SER A 811 24.21 -33.32 -12.89
CA SER A 811 24.39 -34.73 -13.28
C SER A 811 25.56 -35.45 -12.59
N ASP A 812 26.44 -34.76 -11.87
CA ASP A 812 27.68 -35.36 -11.29
C ASP A 812 27.38 -36.50 -10.32
N ILE A 813 26.22 -36.41 -9.66
CA ILE A 813 25.75 -37.39 -8.69
C ILE A 813 24.58 -38.16 -9.32
N SER A 814 24.70 -38.53 -10.59
CA SER A 814 23.71 -39.36 -11.29
C SER A 814 24.29 -40.75 -11.58
N PRO A 815 23.59 -41.84 -11.21
CA PRO A 815 23.91 -43.18 -11.68
C PRO A 815 24.02 -43.26 -13.21
N ARG A 816 24.93 -44.11 -13.68
CA ARG A 816 25.20 -44.37 -15.10
C ARG A 816 24.89 -45.81 -15.49
N ASP A 817 24.47 -46.00 -16.74
CA ASP A 817 24.36 -47.32 -17.36
C ASP A 817 25.61 -47.63 -18.19
N GLU A 818 26.66 -48.10 -17.51
CA GLU A 818 27.96 -48.46 -18.11
C GLU A 818 27.85 -49.53 -19.22
N LYS A 819 26.73 -50.24 -19.30
CA LYS A 819 26.50 -51.25 -20.34
C LYS A 819 26.18 -50.63 -21.70
N TYR A 820 25.68 -49.39 -21.74
CA TYR A 820 25.22 -48.70 -22.94
C TYR A 820 25.75 -47.26 -22.95
N GLY A 821 27.02 -47.11 -23.33
CA GLY A 821 27.65 -45.79 -23.53
C GLY A 821 27.95 -44.97 -22.26
N GLY A 822 27.55 -45.44 -21.07
CA GLY A 822 27.74 -44.70 -19.82
C GLY A 822 26.71 -43.58 -19.61
N ASP A 823 25.53 -43.70 -20.24
CA ASP A 823 24.45 -42.72 -20.12
C ASP A 823 24.02 -42.49 -18.67
N HIS A 824 23.76 -41.23 -18.33
CA HIS A 824 23.16 -40.87 -17.05
C HIS A 824 21.70 -41.31 -17.01
N ILE A 825 21.35 -42.18 -16.06
CA ILE A 825 20.00 -42.71 -15.93
C ILE A 825 19.25 -42.15 -14.70
N GLY A 826 19.89 -41.33 -13.87
CA GLY A 826 19.32 -40.86 -12.60
C GLY A 826 19.13 -41.98 -11.57
N GLY A 827 18.87 -41.63 -10.31
CA GLY A 827 18.71 -42.60 -9.23
C GLY A 827 17.26 -42.99 -8.98
N ASP A 828 17.09 -44.22 -8.49
CA ASP A 828 15.80 -44.68 -7.96
C ASP A 828 15.65 -44.37 -6.46
N ARG A 829 16.75 -44.08 -5.76
CA ARG A 829 16.76 -43.57 -4.38
C ARG A 829 17.64 -42.35 -4.28
N MET A 830 17.19 -41.34 -3.55
CA MET A 830 18.02 -40.18 -3.19
C MET A 830 17.88 -39.81 -1.72
N GLY A 831 18.92 -39.16 -1.20
CA GLY A 831 18.87 -38.46 0.07
C GLY A 831 19.73 -37.20 0.00
N VAL A 832 19.22 -36.08 0.51
CA VAL A 832 19.92 -34.79 0.54
C VAL A 832 19.70 -34.14 1.90
N VAL A 833 20.77 -33.59 2.47
CA VAL A 833 20.76 -32.79 3.70
C VAL A 833 21.51 -31.49 3.43
N ASN A 834 20.89 -30.36 3.74
CA ASN A 834 21.51 -29.04 3.67
C ASN A 834 21.51 -28.41 5.04
N LEU A 835 22.68 -27.99 5.51
CA LEU A 835 22.84 -27.22 6.74
C LEU A 835 23.33 -25.82 6.37
N GLU A 836 22.57 -24.80 6.76
CA GLU A 836 22.86 -23.40 6.47
C GLU A 836 22.84 -22.57 7.76
N TYR A 837 23.83 -21.68 7.89
CA TYR A 837 23.84 -20.65 8.92
C TYR A 837 23.62 -19.29 8.28
N ILE A 838 22.42 -18.72 8.41
CA ILE A 838 22.05 -17.46 7.78
C ILE A 838 22.34 -16.31 8.72
N TRP A 839 23.35 -15.50 8.41
CA TRP A 839 23.69 -14.28 9.13
C TRP A 839 23.27 -13.04 8.33
N THR A 840 22.16 -12.42 8.75
CA THR A 840 21.63 -11.19 8.15
C THR A 840 22.30 -9.97 8.79
N PHE A 841 23.45 -9.57 8.24
CA PHE A 841 24.31 -8.51 8.78
C PHE A 841 23.83 -7.08 8.49
N GLN A 842 22.94 -6.89 7.50
CA GLN A 842 22.24 -5.62 7.22
C GLN A 842 20.77 -5.94 6.98
N LYS A 843 19.94 -5.84 8.03
CA LYS A 843 18.53 -6.23 7.98
C LYS A 843 17.72 -5.31 7.05
N GLU A 844 18.03 -4.02 7.09
CA GLU A 844 17.38 -2.96 6.32
C GLU A 844 17.65 -3.10 4.82
N LEU A 845 18.86 -3.53 4.46
CA LEU A 845 19.26 -3.81 3.08
C LEU A 845 18.93 -5.25 2.65
N GLY A 846 18.45 -6.08 3.57
CA GLY A 846 18.15 -7.49 3.35
C GLY A 846 19.35 -8.33 2.91
N LEU A 847 20.56 -7.95 3.30
CA LEU A 847 21.80 -8.67 2.98
C LEU A 847 22.11 -9.74 4.03
N ALA A 848 22.48 -10.94 3.59
CA ALA A 848 22.91 -12.02 4.45
C ALA A 848 24.07 -12.82 3.85
N ILE A 849 24.94 -13.31 4.73
CA ILE A 849 26.00 -14.28 4.40
C ILE A 849 25.56 -15.63 4.97
N VAL A 850 25.74 -16.68 4.17
CA VAL A 850 25.25 -18.03 4.47
C VAL A 850 26.35 -19.06 4.24
N PRO A 851 27.18 -19.37 5.25
CA PRO A 851 28.00 -20.57 5.20
C PRO A 851 27.09 -21.81 5.19
N PHE A 852 27.44 -22.80 4.36
CA PHE A 852 26.64 -24.01 4.23
C PHE A 852 27.51 -25.27 4.14
N VAL A 853 26.89 -26.39 4.48
CA VAL A 853 27.38 -27.76 4.25
C VAL A 853 26.23 -28.57 3.67
N ASP A 854 26.48 -29.19 2.53
CA ASP A 854 25.51 -30.06 1.86
C ASP A 854 26.06 -31.49 1.83
N ALA A 855 25.16 -32.46 1.96
CA ALA A 855 25.49 -33.88 1.92
C ALA A 855 24.37 -34.66 1.25
N GLY A 856 24.70 -35.75 0.57
CA GLY A 856 23.65 -36.62 0.02
C GLY A 856 24.16 -37.70 -0.92
N PHE A 857 23.22 -38.47 -1.43
CA PHE A 857 23.46 -39.58 -2.34
C PHE A 857 22.32 -39.69 -3.34
N ASN A 858 22.61 -40.33 -4.46
CA ASN A 858 21.63 -40.69 -5.48
C ASN A 858 22.03 -42.03 -6.07
N ILE A 859 21.26 -43.10 -5.88
CA ILE A 859 21.67 -44.45 -6.31
C ILE A 859 20.60 -45.09 -7.17
N ASP A 860 21.02 -46.00 -8.04
CA ASP A 860 20.13 -46.94 -8.69
C ASP A 860 20.28 -48.32 -8.04
N SER A 861 19.21 -48.81 -7.41
CA SER A 861 19.26 -50.03 -6.63
C SER A 861 19.53 -51.31 -7.44
N LYS A 862 19.40 -51.26 -8.78
CA LYS A 862 19.66 -52.39 -9.68
C LYS A 862 21.13 -52.46 -10.13
N THR A 863 21.73 -51.33 -10.48
CA THR A 863 23.10 -51.25 -11.01
C THR A 863 24.14 -51.04 -9.91
N MET A 864 23.81 -50.27 -8.86
CA MET A 864 24.74 -49.89 -7.79
C MET A 864 24.49 -50.61 -6.46
N GLY A 865 23.37 -51.35 -6.34
CA GLY A 865 22.96 -51.99 -5.08
C GLY A 865 22.32 -51.02 -4.09
N ARG A 866 22.16 -51.43 -2.83
CA ARG A 866 21.42 -50.67 -1.79
C ARG A 866 22.31 -49.99 -0.74
N GLU A 867 23.62 -50.12 -0.85
CA GLU A 867 24.61 -49.59 0.09
C GLU A 867 24.88 -48.11 -0.19
N TRP A 868 23.89 -47.25 0.09
CA TRP A 868 23.94 -45.81 -0.16
C TRP A 868 25.11 -45.12 0.55
N GLU A 869 25.60 -45.68 1.66
CA GLU A 869 26.72 -45.15 2.44
C GLU A 869 28.02 -45.08 1.62
N LYS A 870 28.17 -45.94 0.61
CA LYS A 870 29.34 -45.97 -0.29
C LYS A 870 29.35 -44.82 -1.31
N TYR A 871 28.20 -44.19 -1.52
CA TYR A 871 27.96 -43.19 -2.56
C TYR A 871 27.59 -41.81 -1.99
N LEU A 872 27.92 -41.60 -0.71
CA LEU A 872 27.63 -40.36 -0.01
C LEU A 872 28.64 -39.28 -0.42
N VAL A 873 28.14 -38.17 -0.95
CA VAL A 873 28.93 -37.00 -1.33
C VAL A 873 28.67 -35.83 -0.39
N TYR A 874 29.65 -34.93 -0.33
CA TYR A 874 29.63 -33.75 0.55
C TYR A 874 30.19 -32.53 -0.16
N SER A 875 29.65 -31.36 0.16
CA SER A 875 30.22 -30.07 -0.21
C SER A 875 30.10 -29.06 0.94
N ALA A 876 30.94 -28.03 0.88
CA ALA A 876 30.84 -26.89 1.78
C ALA A 876 31.08 -25.61 1.00
N GLY A 877 30.55 -24.50 1.47
CA GLY A 877 30.67 -23.24 0.75
C GLY A 877 30.11 -22.03 1.48
N LEU A 878 30.03 -20.95 0.71
CA LEU A 878 29.53 -19.66 1.17
C LEU A 878 28.55 -19.10 0.15
N GLU A 879 27.42 -18.59 0.64
CA GLU A 879 26.40 -17.96 -0.18
C GLU A 879 26.12 -16.52 0.28
N LEU A 880 26.04 -15.59 -0.66
CA LEU A 880 25.55 -14.23 -0.44
C LEU A 880 24.08 -14.16 -0.85
N ARG A 881 23.22 -13.70 0.06
CA ARG A 881 21.81 -13.40 -0.23
C ARG A 881 21.59 -11.89 -0.16
N TRP A 882 20.92 -11.34 -1.16
CA TRP A 882 20.53 -9.93 -1.19
C TRP A 882 19.07 -9.78 -1.61
N ARG A 883 18.26 -9.18 -0.75
CA ARG A 883 16.94 -8.70 -1.15
C ARG A 883 17.07 -7.37 -1.87
N SER A 884 17.25 -7.43 -3.18
CA SER A 884 17.24 -6.22 -4.00
C SER A 884 15.79 -5.73 -4.20
N PRO A 885 15.58 -4.46 -4.56
CA PRO A 885 14.27 -3.97 -4.99
C PRO A 885 13.68 -4.74 -6.19
N MET A 886 14.51 -5.43 -6.96
CA MET A 886 14.13 -6.20 -8.15
C MET A 886 13.91 -7.69 -7.87
N GLY A 887 14.06 -8.14 -6.62
CA GLY A 887 13.91 -9.55 -6.21
C GLY A 887 15.08 -10.08 -5.39
N ASP A 888 14.90 -11.27 -4.79
CA ASP A 888 15.93 -11.93 -4.01
C ASP A 888 17.03 -12.47 -4.95
N LEU A 889 18.27 -12.08 -4.69
CA LEU A 889 19.50 -12.53 -5.35
C LEU A 889 20.22 -13.51 -4.42
N ARG A 890 20.62 -14.66 -4.95
CA ARG A 890 21.47 -15.65 -4.26
C ARG A 890 22.68 -15.91 -5.13
N ILE A 891 23.87 -15.84 -4.55
CA ILE A 891 25.14 -16.19 -5.19
C ILE A 891 25.85 -17.17 -4.27
N ALA A 892 25.95 -18.44 -4.68
CA ALA A 892 26.57 -19.49 -3.91
C ALA A 892 27.89 -19.91 -4.55
N TYR A 893 28.93 -20.05 -3.75
CA TYR A 893 30.17 -20.73 -4.12
C TYR A 893 30.31 -22.00 -3.30
N GLY A 894 30.21 -23.17 -3.96
CA GLY A 894 30.30 -24.49 -3.33
C GLY A 894 31.54 -25.26 -3.76
N ILE A 895 32.17 -25.97 -2.83
CA ILE A 895 33.37 -26.78 -3.06
C ILE A 895 33.07 -28.25 -2.74
N PRO A 896 33.16 -29.17 -3.72
CA PRO A 896 33.14 -30.61 -3.48
C PRO A 896 34.24 -31.05 -2.50
N LEU A 897 33.85 -31.79 -1.46
CA LEU A 897 34.79 -32.31 -0.45
C LEU A 897 35.28 -33.72 -0.76
N VAL A 898 34.52 -34.46 -1.57
CA VAL A 898 34.84 -35.82 -2.02
C VAL A 898 34.69 -35.90 -3.54
N GLN A 899 35.11 -37.02 -4.13
CA GLN A 899 34.92 -37.26 -5.55
C GLN A 899 33.44 -37.53 -5.86
N ASP A 900 33.01 -37.14 -7.05
CA ASP A 900 31.72 -37.51 -7.62
C ASP A 900 31.72 -38.97 -8.11
N TYR A 901 30.67 -39.36 -8.83
CA TYR A 901 30.53 -40.73 -9.31
C TYR A 901 31.45 -41.07 -10.48
N ASP A 902 31.98 -40.05 -11.17
CA ASP A 902 32.97 -40.17 -12.23
C ASP A 902 34.42 -40.20 -11.69
N LYS A 903 34.56 -40.17 -10.35
CA LYS A 903 35.83 -40.11 -9.62
C LYS A 903 36.58 -38.79 -9.87
N GLU A 904 35.87 -37.76 -10.29
CA GLU A 904 36.39 -36.42 -10.45
C GLU A 904 36.11 -35.59 -9.20
N ARG A 905 36.92 -34.57 -8.96
CA ARG A 905 36.71 -33.61 -7.87
C ARG A 905 36.95 -32.22 -8.41
N GLU A 906 35.87 -31.52 -8.73
CA GLU A 906 35.94 -30.16 -9.21
C GLU A 906 36.56 -29.21 -8.17
N SER A 907 37.19 -28.12 -8.64
CA SER A 907 37.83 -27.11 -7.78
C SER A 907 36.84 -26.20 -7.01
N GLY A 908 35.54 -26.32 -7.30
CA GLY A 908 34.46 -25.49 -6.78
C GLY A 908 33.75 -24.69 -7.87
N ARG A 909 32.48 -24.34 -7.64
CA ARG A 909 31.58 -23.73 -8.63
C ARG A 909 30.81 -22.55 -8.06
N ILE A 910 30.57 -21.54 -8.91
CA ILE A 910 29.65 -20.44 -8.62
C ILE A 910 28.30 -20.73 -9.27
N GLU A 911 27.23 -20.63 -8.50
CA GLU A 911 25.85 -20.66 -8.97
C GLU A 911 25.15 -19.38 -8.50
N PHE A 912 24.27 -18.81 -9.33
CA PHE A 912 23.53 -17.62 -8.93
C PHE A 912 22.12 -17.61 -9.50
N SER A 913 21.25 -16.86 -8.84
CA SER A 913 19.85 -16.72 -9.24
C SER A 913 19.28 -15.45 -8.65
N MET A 914 18.43 -14.80 -9.44
CA MET A 914 17.82 -13.53 -9.10
C MET A 914 16.35 -13.54 -9.48
N GLY A 915 15.51 -13.06 -8.56
CA GLY A 915 14.07 -12.93 -8.79
C GLY A 915 13.35 -14.27 -8.64
N GLN A 916 12.38 -14.54 -9.53
CA GLN A 916 11.43 -15.65 -9.39
C GLN A 916 11.98 -17.03 -9.81
N PHE A 917 13.28 -17.26 -9.65
CA PHE A 917 13.93 -18.54 -9.93
C PHE A 917 13.73 -19.61 -8.82
N PHE A 918 12.88 -19.31 -7.82
CA PHE A 918 12.69 -20.10 -6.60
C PHE A 918 11.22 -20.41 -6.30
#